data_AF-W6NJX4-F1
#
_entry.id   AF-W6NJX4-F1
#
_cell.length_a   1.000
_cell.length_b   1.000
_cell.length_c   1.000
_cell.angle_alpha   90.00
_cell.angle_beta   90.00
_cell.angle_gamma   90.00
#
_symmetry.space_group_name_H-M   'P 1'
#
loop_
_entity.id
_entity.type
_entity.pdbx_description
1 polymer ?
#
loop_
_entity_poly.entity_id
_entity_poly.type
_entity_poly.pdbx_seq_one_letter_code
_entity_poly.pdbx_strand_id
1 'polypeptide(L)'
;IPGKPPYWSSAFLSIQYAIDSLFIEASTAKVTIPPELRLRRMPEATYNSNSIAVFLSISSYVWGLCVFVLVIHTAREIVSEKSTVKDFLSVMGLSAPVFYLSHLLYATVKCFIVFLIGAIPLTAHLGHVSASLFLVTIMLYGISAVVFAALISSLFKTPNSVLKVVIVLWVILVAARFRAPRVDQILFCTLYSLNPNAALFYALNTFADYMNRGRELSWSNCFEDGTFHFTAGAALIMLLVDIIWMSMATLLFDFMFSDSDFTFFKLPFGNKYLSGSSTRLEQNDGNNETDEGLLKTRAGISVQRLIKIWSSTGERAVDGMSLEAYVGQVTVLLGQNGAGKSTTFSVICGITAPTAGKVFICDLDVQKHRSESRKRIGLCPQANALFNKLTVDEHLWLIHGLKGASGSYKAEAQQLLDQLKLDEKSNELAMNLSGGQKRKLSVSMAVIGHSSVVLLDEPTAGMDPGARRDVEALLETIKVDRTVLLTTHYMDEAELLGDRVAIMASGRVYCCGTPQFLKKRFGTGYVMTVVAAEKASAQDVAETLTRTAARYIPGAERGKVHGKQFEIILPKEQQESFPQLFEYLEKSKDSLKITSFGLSLNTLEQVFLKVAENTDPNDMIDFVDASISRSEELIQAQRAVRQTGYSLMFAQLRAIFAKRFLYCVRNWSQLIGQVLIPLGILILIGYLSGIQKQLNGDKERVFSVATFGPSRIPVKVEQRSPIVSAYIDVVSKEPKSQVYELGPDDNLTTWVEHLPKQLPAAGFGAVFAKNAVEVLFNSRAYHSLPTSLNAYDNARLKSETDASDGRIRTQLLAYSSNISTGSGPSRVVSQGVVDALLGPFLVLALALVTSPFVIFLVEERVSKFAHQQSLTGISPVLFWLSSFLFDFLFYAIICACFLAVFIICGWMQGYLGFVILLFALYFWSCVPFIYAVSFMFSSPSKANVLLILWQLVAAFAAMMFIFIFVLGEILQPTISEIIRSLLLCLLPSFALGNAVMTVGTVSAEKSPPSVLWEWNMLGKNLTFMLIFGCFSSLLFLMFQFKIVRYRWFQLWDLRYGRRNYGRVANDDEDRAVSEERMSVQQSGDDLALEVK
;
A
#
# COMPACT_ATOMS: atom_id res chain seq x y z
N ILE A 1 -55.47 -7.93 -9.04
CA ILE A 1 -55.01 -7.91 -10.45
C ILE A 1 -53.63 -7.23 -10.47
N PRO A 2 -52.59 -7.82 -11.08
CA PRO A 2 -51.27 -7.18 -11.13
C PRO A 2 -51.33 -5.87 -11.92
N GLY A 3 -50.76 -4.79 -11.36
CA GLY A 3 -50.81 -3.46 -11.98
C GLY A 3 -49.81 -3.23 -13.12
N LYS A 4 -48.80 -4.10 -13.27
CA LYS A 4 -47.73 -3.96 -14.27
C LYS A 4 -47.23 -5.35 -14.74
N PRO A 5 -47.22 -5.66 -16.05
CA PRO A 5 -47.74 -4.88 -17.17
C PRO A 5 -49.28 -4.78 -17.13
N PRO A 6 -49.88 -3.70 -17.63
CA PRO A 6 -51.31 -3.41 -17.50
C PRO A 6 -52.19 -4.25 -18.44
N TYR A 7 -52.03 -5.58 -18.50
CA TYR A 7 -52.77 -6.45 -19.43
C TYR A 7 -54.29 -6.44 -19.23
N TRP A 8 -54.72 -6.25 -17.98
CA TRP A 8 -56.14 -6.16 -17.64
C TRP A 8 -56.70 -4.77 -17.96
N SER A 9 -56.06 -3.70 -17.48
CA SER A 9 -56.56 -2.33 -17.68
C SER A 9 -56.41 -1.83 -19.11
N SER A 10 -55.51 -2.42 -19.91
CA SER A 10 -55.40 -2.14 -21.36
C SER A 10 -56.36 -2.96 -22.22
N ALA A 11 -57.22 -3.79 -21.62
CA ALA A 11 -58.11 -4.72 -22.31
C ALA A 11 -57.43 -5.74 -23.24
N PHE A 12 -56.09 -5.88 -23.16
CA PHE A 12 -55.33 -6.81 -24.00
C PHE A 12 -55.83 -8.26 -23.87
N LEU A 13 -56.12 -8.72 -22.65
CA LEU A 13 -56.59 -10.08 -22.42
C LEU A 13 -57.97 -10.34 -23.04
N SER A 14 -58.87 -9.35 -22.99
CA SER A 14 -60.19 -9.45 -23.60
C SER A 14 -60.09 -9.53 -25.12
N ILE A 15 -59.19 -8.74 -25.72
CA ILE A 15 -58.92 -8.76 -27.16
C ILE A 15 -58.29 -10.11 -27.56
N GLN A 16 -57.30 -10.58 -26.79
CA GLN A 16 -56.66 -11.88 -27.02
C GLN A 16 -57.71 -13.00 -27.03
N TYR A 17 -58.51 -13.11 -25.98
CA TYR A 17 -59.53 -14.16 -25.85
C TYR A 17 -60.59 -14.09 -26.96
N ALA A 18 -61.02 -12.88 -27.34
CA ALA A 18 -62.00 -12.70 -28.42
C ALA A 18 -61.45 -13.12 -29.79
N ILE A 19 -60.21 -12.74 -30.11
CA ILE A 19 -59.54 -13.12 -31.37
C ILE A 19 -59.30 -14.63 -31.41
N ASP A 20 -58.77 -15.19 -30.32
CA ASP A 20 -58.48 -16.63 -30.23
C ASP A 20 -59.79 -17.45 -30.33
N SER A 21 -60.87 -17.00 -29.68
CA SER A 21 -62.19 -17.63 -29.79
C SER A 21 -62.78 -17.55 -31.21
N LEU A 22 -62.71 -16.37 -31.86
CA LEU A 22 -63.16 -16.20 -33.25
C LEU A 22 -62.37 -17.11 -34.20
N PHE A 23 -61.07 -17.29 -33.97
CA PHE A 23 -60.23 -18.18 -34.77
C PHE A 23 -60.64 -19.65 -34.60
N ILE A 24 -60.90 -20.08 -33.35
CA ILE A 24 -61.36 -21.45 -33.06
C ILE A 24 -62.75 -21.71 -33.68
N GLU A 25 -63.69 -20.76 -33.54
CA GLU A 25 -65.03 -20.85 -34.15
C GLU A 25 -64.96 -20.91 -35.68
N ALA A 26 -64.11 -20.08 -36.29
CA ALA A 26 -63.89 -20.11 -37.73
C ALA A 26 -63.31 -21.45 -38.22
N SER A 27 -62.52 -22.14 -37.39
CA SER A 27 -61.90 -23.43 -37.73
C SER A 27 -62.82 -24.65 -37.59
N THR A 28 -63.86 -24.56 -36.74
CA THR A 28 -64.72 -25.69 -36.37
C THR A 28 -66.11 -25.68 -37.03
N ALA A 29 -66.50 -24.55 -37.63
CA ALA A 29 -67.82 -24.33 -38.25
C ALA A 29 -69.04 -24.62 -37.34
N LYS A 30 -68.80 -24.80 -36.02
CA LYS A 30 -69.82 -25.02 -34.98
C LYS A 30 -69.70 -23.92 -33.94
N VAL A 31 -70.81 -23.26 -33.64
CA VAL A 31 -70.88 -22.28 -32.54
C VAL A 31 -71.14 -23.05 -31.23
N THR A 32 -70.06 -23.44 -30.55
CA THR A 32 -70.14 -23.98 -29.18
C THR A 32 -70.02 -22.84 -28.17
N ILE A 33 -70.99 -22.72 -27.26
CA ILE A 33 -70.92 -21.76 -26.15
C ILE A 33 -69.78 -22.22 -25.22
N PRO A 34 -68.69 -21.44 -25.06
CA PRO A 34 -67.60 -21.85 -24.20
C PRO A 34 -68.02 -21.86 -22.71
N PRO A 35 -67.44 -22.74 -21.88
CA PRO A 35 -67.65 -22.71 -20.44
C PRO A 35 -67.19 -21.38 -19.84
N GLU A 36 -67.74 -20.99 -18.68
CA GLU A 36 -67.37 -19.75 -18.00
C GLU A 36 -65.86 -19.76 -17.64
N LEU A 37 -65.08 -18.90 -18.30
CA LEU A 37 -63.64 -18.77 -18.06
C LEU A 37 -63.37 -17.76 -16.94
N ARG A 38 -62.70 -18.22 -15.87
CA ARG A 38 -62.27 -17.36 -14.76
C ARG A 38 -60.75 -17.33 -14.67
N LEU A 39 -60.18 -16.13 -14.55
CA LEU A 39 -58.76 -15.95 -14.29
C LEU A 39 -58.54 -15.82 -12.78
N ARG A 40 -57.87 -16.81 -12.18
CA ARG A 40 -57.59 -16.85 -10.75
C ARG A 40 -56.11 -16.72 -10.47
N ARG A 41 -55.74 -15.90 -9.49
CA ARG A 41 -54.36 -15.79 -9.03
C ARG A 41 -53.98 -17.05 -8.23
N MET A 42 -52.81 -17.62 -8.50
CA MET A 42 -52.28 -18.69 -7.66
C MET A 42 -52.10 -18.22 -6.20
N PRO A 43 -52.46 -19.04 -5.20
CA PRO A 43 -52.11 -18.75 -3.82
C PRO A 43 -50.59 -18.71 -3.69
N GLU A 44 -50.04 -17.72 -3.00
CA GLU A 44 -48.60 -17.62 -2.73
C GLU A 44 -48.42 -17.60 -1.22
N ALA A 45 -47.50 -18.41 -0.70
CA ALA A 45 -47.16 -18.35 0.71
C ALA A 45 -46.57 -16.97 1.06
N THR A 46 -46.91 -16.46 2.24
CA THR A 46 -46.56 -15.12 2.72
C THR A 46 -45.07 -14.80 2.47
N TYR A 47 -44.84 -13.67 1.80
CA TYR A 47 -43.51 -13.16 1.49
C TYR A 47 -43.58 -11.64 1.62
N ASN A 48 -43.06 -11.11 2.71
CA ASN A 48 -43.05 -9.68 2.97
C ASN A 48 -41.72 -9.14 2.46
N SER A 49 -41.76 -8.24 1.48
CA SER A 49 -40.59 -7.51 1.04
C SER A 49 -40.23 -6.48 2.11
N ASN A 50 -39.43 -6.89 3.10
CA ASN A 50 -38.98 -6.01 4.16
C ASN A 50 -37.89 -5.09 3.63
N SER A 51 -38.05 -3.78 3.79
CA SER A 51 -37.01 -2.79 3.44
C SER A 51 -35.68 -3.09 4.13
N ILE A 52 -35.74 -3.58 5.37
CA ILE A 52 -34.58 -4.00 6.16
C ILE A 52 -33.87 -5.21 5.53
N ALA A 53 -34.60 -6.16 4.94
CA ALA A 53 -33.98 -7.31 4.27
C ALA A 53 -33.26 -6.91 2.99
N VAL A 54 -33.82 -5.96 2.23
CA VAL A 54 -33.15 -5.35 1.07
C VAL A 54 -31.89 -4.59 1.52
N PHE A 55 -32.01 -3.81 2.61
CA PHE A 55 -30.86 -3.13 3.21
C PHE A 55 -29.77 -4.10 3.64
N LEU A 56 -30.13 -5.25 4.23
CA LEU A 56 -29.15 -6.26 4.68
C LEU A 56 -28.37 -6.88 3.51
N SER A 57 -29.03 -7.09 2.36
CA SER A 57 -28.34 -7.58 1.16
C SER A 57 -27.36 -6.54 0.59
N ILE A 58 -27.68 -5.25 0.71
CA ILE A 58 -26.80 -4.14 0.28
C ILE A 58 -25.71 -3.86 1.32
N SER A 59 -25.98 -4.08 2.61
CA SER A 59 -25.07 -3.72 3.71
C SER A 59 -23.76 -4.49 3.67
N SER A 60 -23.69 -5.67 3.01
CA SER A 60 -22.43 -6.37 2.81
C SER A 60 -21.38 -5.50 2.08
N TYR A 61 -21.80 -4.61 1.17
CA TYR A 61 -20.89 -3.66 0.52
C TYR A 61 -20.39 -2.59 1.49
N VAL A 62 -21.30 -2.08 2.33
CA VAL A 62 -20.99 -1.05 3.33
C VAL A 62 -19.97 -1.60 4.33
N TRP A 63 -20.23 -2.81 4.85
CA TRP A 63 -19.28 -3.49 5.73
C TRP A 63 -17.94 -3.71 5.03
N GLY A 64 -17.92 -4.24 3.80
CA GLY A 64 -16.69 -4.40 3.00
C GLY A 64 -15.86 -3.12 2.83
N LEU A 65 -16.52 -1.97 2.61
CA LEU A 65 -15.87 -0.67 2.50
C LEU A 65 -15.42 -0.10 3.84
N CYS A 66 -16.16 -0.32 4.93
CA CYS A 66 -15.74 0.12 6.27
C CYS A 66 -14.50 -0.65 6.73
N VAL A 67 -14.48 -1.97 6.51
CA VAL A 67 -13.35 -2.84 6.85
C VAL A 67 -12.11 -2.48 6.05
N PHE A 68 -12.28 -2.02 4.81
CA PHE A 68 -11.18 -1.67 3.92
C PHE A 68 -10.17 -0.71 4.57
N VAL A 69 -10.66 0.32 5.25
CA VAL A 69 -9.82 1.32 5.94
C VAL A 69 -9.04 0.67 7.08
N LEU A 70 -9.67 -0.24 7.82
CA LEU A 70 -9.06 -0.97 8.94
C LEU A 70 -7.98 -1.96 8.44
N VAL A 71 -8.24 -2.67 7.35
CA VAL A 71 -7.29 -3.59 6.71
C VAL A 71 -6.07 -2.83 6.22
N ILE A 72 -6.27 -1.69 5.55
CA ILE A 72 -5.17 -0.82 5.11
C ILE A 72 -4.30 -0.36 6.29
N HIS A 73 -4.93 0.13 7.36
CA HIS A 73 -4.20 0.64 8.52
C HIS A 73 -3.40 -0.48 9.19
N THR A 74 -4.04 -1.62 9.44
CA THR A 74 -3.43 -2.79 10.08
C THR A 74 -2.27 -3.31 9.26
N ALA A 75 -2.45 -3.45 7.95
CA ALA A 75 -1.42 -3.97 7.06
C ALA A 75 -0.17 -3.05 7.03
N ARG A 76 -0.40 -1.73 6.99
CA ARG A 76 0.66 -0.72 7.03
C ARG A 76 1.42 -0.71 8.35
N GLU A 77 0.71 -0.81 9.47
CA GLU A 77 1.29 -0.83 10.83
C GLU A 77 2.26 -2.01 10.98
N ILE A 78 1.79 -3.23 10.66
CA ILE A 78 2.60 -4.46 10.69
C ILE A 78 3.86 -4.33 9.83
N VAL A 79 3.75 -3.84 8.59
CA VAL A 79 4.92 -3.75 7.70
C VAL A 79 5.86 -2.61 8.08
N SER A 80 5.34 -1.50 8.61
CA SER A 80 6.20 -0.42 9.07
C SER A 80 7.13 -0.88 10.19
N GLU A 81 6.62 -1.66 11.14
CA GLU A 81 7.41 -2.24 12.23
C GLU A 81 8.29 -3.40 11.75
N LYS A 82 7.76 -4.27 10.85
CA LYS A 82 8.52 -5.34 10.20
C LYS A 82 9.78 -4.81 9.50
N SER A 83 9.66 -3.68 8.79
CA SER A 83 10.75 -3.12 7.99
C SER A 83 11.85 -2.42 8.78
N THR A 84 11.55 -1.98 10.00
CA THR A 84 12.44 -1.10 10.78
C THR A 84 12.97 -1.76 12.04
N VAL A 85 12.11 -2.45 12.79
CA VAL A 85 12.39 -2.83 14.19
C VAL A 85 12.24 -4.34 14.44
N LYS A 86 11.48 -5.08 13.63
CA LYS A 86 11.25 -6.53 13.87
C LYS A 86 12.53 -7.35 13.95
N ASP A 87 13.49 -7.15 13.04
CA ASP A 87 14.73 -7.94 13.04
C ASP A 87 15.51 -7.71 14.33
N PHE A 88 15.58 -6.45 14.78
CA PHE A 88 16.17 -6.04 16.05
C PHE A 88 15.45 -6.68 17.25
N LEU A 89 14.12 -6.60 17.33
CA LEU A 89 13.35 -7.23 18.42
C LEU A 89 13.51 -8.75 18.42
N SER A 90 13.64 -9.36 17.24
CA SER A 90 13.84 -10.80 17.12
C SER A 90 15.17 -11.23 17.72
N VAL A 91 16.22 -10.41 17.59
CA VAL A 91 17.52 -10.63 18.24
C VAL A 91 17.40 -10.46 19.75
N MET A 92 16.59 -9.50 20.21
CA MET A 92 16.33 -9.25 21.64
C MET A 92 15.40 -10.27 22.31
N GLY A 93 14.94 -11.31 21.60
CA GLY A 93 14.17 -12.42 22.16
C GLY A 93 12.70 -12.51 21.70
N LEU A 94 12.23 -11.62 20.83
CA LEU A 94 10.86 -11.68 20.31
C LEU A 94 10.68 -12.85 19.33
N SER A 95 9.68 -13.69 19.56
CA SER A 95 9.28 -14.74 18.61
C SER A 95 8.33 -14.21 17.54
N ALA A 96 8.45 -14.74 16.32
CA ALA A 96 7.59 -14.32 15.19
C ALA A 96 6.08 -14.51 15.44
N PRO A 97 5.61 -15.61 16.05
CA PRO A 97 4.18 -15.77 16.34
C PRO A 97 3.64 -14.72 17.32
N VAL A 98 4.42 -14.36 18.35
CA VAL A 98 4.04 -13.35 19.34
C VAL A 98 3.92 -11.97 18.69
N PHE A 99 4.83 -11.64 17.76
CA PHE A 99 4.78 -10.40 16.98
C PHE A 99 3.46 -10.26 16.19
N TYR A 100 3.04 -11.30 15.48
CA TYR A 100 1.77 -11.24 14.73
C TYR A 100 0.55 -11.30 15.64
N LEU A 101 0.60 -12.08 16.73
CA LEU A 101 -0.50 -12.20 17.67
C LEU A 101 -0.79 -10.87 18.38
N SER A 102 0.23 -10.11 18.79
CA SER A 102 0.03 -8.80 19.44
C SER A 102 -0.67 -7.81 18.51
N HIS A 103 -0.23 -7.76 17.24
CA HIS A 103 -0.86 -6.93 16.21
C HIS A 103 -2.30 -7.37 15.90
N LEU A 104 -2.53 -8.68 15.82
CA LEU A 104 -3.87 -9.23 15.56
C LEU A 104 -4.85 -8.90 16.70
N LEU A 105 -4.43 -9.04 17.95
CA LEU A 105 -5.25 -8.71 19.12
C LEU A 105 -5.61 -7.22 19.15
N TYR A 106 -4.63 -6.34 18.92
CA TYR A 106 -4.90 -4.90 18.92
C TYR A 106 -5.81 -4.49 17.75
N ALA A 107 -5.59 -5.05 16.56
CA ALA A 107 -6.41 -4.77 15.38
C ALA A 107 -7.83 -5.33 15.49
N THR A 108 -8.03 -6.50 16.10
CA THR A 108 -9.37 -7.07 16.34
C THR A 108 -10.18 -6.21 17.31
N VAL A 109 -9.57 -5.70 18.38
CA VAL A 109 -10.23 -4.74 19.29
C VAL A 109 -10.66 -3.47 18.55
N LYS A 110 -9.79 -2.87 17.72
CA LYS A 110 -10.14 -1.71 16.88
C LYS A 110 -11.35 -2.02 15.99
N CYS A 111 -11.36 -3.18 15.34
CA CYS A 111 -12.47 -3.59 14.46
C CYS A 111 -13.78 -3.78 15.25
N PHE A 112 -13.71 -4.40 16.43
CA PHE A 112 -14.89 -4.68 17.25
C PHE A 112 -15.58 -3.39 17.70
N ILE A 113 -14.82 -2.37 18.10
CA ILE A 113 -15.40 -1.06 18.47
C ILE A 113 -16.19 -0.47 17.30
N VAL A 114 -15.60 -0.45 16.10
CA VAL A 114 -16.26 0.10 14.90
C VAL A 114 -17.51 -0.70 14.53
N PHE A 115 -17.44 -2.04 14.62
CA PHE A 115 -18.54 -2.90 14.21
C PHE A 115 -19.68 -2.92 15.22
N LEU A 116 -19.41 -2.86 16.52
CA LEU A 116 -20.45 -2.79 17.54
C LEU A 116 -21.28 -1.51 17.39
N ILE A 117 -20.64 -0.37 17.12
CA ILE A 117 -21.34 0.91 16.90
C ILE A 117 -22.31 0.81 15.72
N GLY A 118 -21.93 0.13 14.63
CA GLY A 118 -22.80 -0.04 13.45
C GLY A 118 -23.83 -1.17 13.58
N ALA A 119 -23.49 -2.26 14.28
CA ALA A 119 -24.31 -3.47 14.34
C ALA A 119 -25.40 -3.41 15.42
N ILE A 120 -25.13 -2.82 16.58
CA ILE A 120 -26.08 -2.78 17.71
C ILE A 120 -27.41 -2.10 17.31
N PRO A 121 -27.43 -0.91 16.67
CA PRO A 121 -28.68 -0.28 16.26
C PRO A 121 -29.49 -1.14 15.28
N LEU A 122 -28.79 -1.91 14.42
CA LEU A 122 -29.44 -2.76 13.43
C LEU A 122 -30.14 -3.95 14.09
N THR A 123 -29.63 -4.47 15.21
CA THR A 123 -30.25 -5.61 15.92
C THR A 123 -31.65 -5.31 16.42
N ALA A 124 -31.96 -4.06 16.78
CA ALA A 124 -33.30 -3.65 17.21
C ALA A 124 -34.34 -3.73 16.08
N HIS A 125 -33.90 -3.86 14.82
CA HIS A 125 -34.78 -3.93 13.64
C HIS A 125 -34.79 -5.33 13.00
N LEU A 126 -33.96 -6.25 13.50
CA LEU A 126 -33.89 -7.64 13.05
C LEU A 126 -34.90 -8.50 13.84
N GLY A 127 -36.21 -8.25 13.66
CA GLY A 127 -37.25 -8.93 14.45
C GLY A 127 -37.29 -10.47 14.32
N HIS A 128 -36.85 -11.02 13.18
CA HIS A 128 -36.88 -12.47 12.90
C HIS A 128 -35.49 -13.13 12.95
N VAL A 129 -34.41 -12.39 13.20
CA VAL A 129 -33.04 -12.94 13.25
C VAL A 129 -32.46 -12.69 14.62
N SER A 130 -31.98 -13.75 15.28
CA SER A 130 -31.37 -13.62 16.60
C SER A 130 -30.19 -12.63 16.60
N ALA A 131 -30.23 -11.66 17.50
CA ALA A 131 -29.22 -10.60 17.59
C ALA A 131 -27.81 -11.16 17.85
N SER A 132 -27.69 -12.24 18.62
CA SER A 132 -26.41 -12.89 18.93
C SER A 132 -25.76 -13.52 17.69
N LEU A 133 -26.55 -14.21 16.85
CA LEU A 133 -26.07 -14.81 15.60
C LEU A 133 -25.55 -13.73 14.64
N PHE A 134 -26.29 -12.63 14.51
CA PHE A 134 -25.90 -11.49 13.67
C PHE A 134 -24.59 -10.85 14.16
N LEU A 135 -24.47 -10.58 15.46
CA LEU A 135 -23.27 -10.00 16.04
C LEU A 135 -22.04 -10.90 15.87
N VAL A 136 -22.16 -12.20 16.15
CA VAL A 136 -21.06 -13.16 15.99
C VAL A 136 -20.61 -13.24 14.52
N THR A 137 -21.55 -13.23 13.58
CA THR A 137 -21.23 -13.22 12.14
C THR A 137 -20.36 -12.01 11.75
N ILE A 138 -20.74 -10.81 12.21
CA ILE A 138 -19.99 -9.58 11.92
C ILE A 138 -18.61 -9.57 12.62
N MET A 139 -18.53 -10.08 13.85
CA MET A 139 -17.27 -10.15 14.59
C MET A 139 -16.28 -11.14 13.96
N LEU A 140 -16.76 -12.33 13.57
CA LEU A 140 -15.94 -13.32 12.86
C LEU A 140 -15.43 -12.76 11.52
N TYR A 141 -16.29 -12.06 10.80
CA TYR A 141 -15.88 -11.36 9.59
C TYR A 141 -14.78 -10.31 9.87
N GLY A 142 -14.88 -9.54 10.96
CA GLY A 142 -13.83 -8.60 11.38
C GLY A 142 -12.49 -9.27 11.67
N ILE A 143 -12.50 -10.40 12.38
CA ILE A 143 -11.28 -11.18 12.64
C ILE A 143 -10.70 -11.67 11.32
N SER A 144 -11.51 -12.27 10.43
CA SER A 144 -11.04 -12.78 9.14
C SER A 144 -10.39 -11.68 8.28
N ALA A 145 -10.92 -10.46 8.30
CA ALA A 145 -10.35 -9.32 7.59
C ALA A 145 -9.01 -8.85 8.19
N VAL A 146 -8.88 -8.85 9.52
CA VAL A 146 -7.61 -8.55 10.20
C VAL A 146 -6.55 -9.60 9.89
N VAL A 147 -6.92 -10.89 9.88
CA VAL A 147 -6.01 -11.98 9.50
C VAL A 147 -5.59 -11.85 8.03
N PHE A 148 -6.51 -11.48 7.14
CA PHE A 148 -6.19 -11.17 5.75
C PHE A 148 -5.16 -10.04 5.63
N ALA A 149 -5.30 -8.97 6.43
CA ALA A 149 -4.31 -7.90 6.49
C ALA A 149 -2.91 -8.43 6.89
N ALA A 150 -2.85 -9.27 7.92
CA ALA A 150 -1.61 -9.90 8.38
C ALA A 150 -0.98 -10.81 7.31
N LEU A 151 -1.80 -11.58 6.60
CA LEU A 151 -1.36 -12.45 5.50
C LEU A 151 -0.66 -11.64 4.41
N ILE A 152 -1.30 -10.57 3.92
CA ILE A 152 -0.69 -9.72 2.88
C ILE A 152 0.56 -9.01 3.42
N SER A 153 0.56 -8.56 4.67
CA SER A 153 1.74 -7.96 5.30
C SER A 153 2.93 -8.92 5.43
N SER A 154 2.71 -10.23 5.53
CA SER A 154 3.81 -11.21 5.59
C SER A 154 4.64 -11.23 4.29
N LEU A 155 4.01 -10.97 3.14
CA LEU A 155 4.60 -11.08 1.81
C LEU A 155 5.51 -9.89 1.43
N PHE A 156 5.33 -8.73 2.05
CA PHE A 156 6.02 -7.50 1.62
C PHE A 156 6.89 -6.90 2.73
N LYS A 157 8.04 -6.35 2.34
CA LYS A 157 8.96 -5.68 3.27
C LYS A 157 8.74 -4.18 3.39
N THR A 158 8.14 -3.51 2.40
CA THR A 158 7.95 -2.05 2.42
C THR A 158 6.48 -1.64 2.58
N PRO A 159 6.17 -0.68 3.46
CA PRO A 159 4.78 -0.33 3.81
C PRO A 159 4.01 0.25 2.62
N ASN A 160 4.70 0.99 1.74
CA ASN A 160 4.08 1.58 0.54
C ASN A 160 3.72 0.51 -0.51
N SER A 161 4.44 -0.62 -0.56
CA SER A 161 4.15 -1.70 -1.50
C SER A 161 2.93 -2.50 -1.08
N VAL A 162 2.82 -2.82 0.22
CA VAL A 162 1.65 -3.46 0.82
C VAL A 162 0.40 -2.65 0.55
N LEU A 163 0.45 -1.34 0.81
CA LEU A 163 -0.68 -0.45 0.65
C LEU A 163 -1.27 -0.53 -0.76
N LYS A 164 -0.41 -0.49 -1.78
CA LYS A 164 -0.83 -0.58 -3.20
C LYS A 164 -1.53 -1.91 -3.48
N VAL A 165 -0.98 -3.03 -3.02
CA VAL A 165 -1.54 -4.36 -3.27
C VAL A 165 -2.83 -4.60 -2.49
N VAL A 166 -2.88 -4.21 -1.22
CA VAL A 166 -4.09 -4.30 -0.39
C VAL A 166 -5.24 -3.51 -1.00
N ILE A 167 -4.98 -2.30 -1.51
CA ILE A 167 -6.00 -1.47 -2.17
C ILE A 167 -6.61 -2.21 -3.37
N VAL A 168 -5.77 -2.70 -4.28
CA VAL A 168 -6.23 -3.37 -5.50
C VAL A 168 -6.92 -4.69 -5.17
N LEU A 169 -6.28 -5.52 -4.34
CA LEU A 169 -6.78 -6.86 -4.01
C LEU A 169 -8.09 -6.78 -3.24
N TRP A 170 -8.23 -5.88 -2.26
CA TRP A 170 -9.48 -5.74 -1.51
C TRP A 170 -10.63 -5.24 -2.38
N VAL A 171 -10.39 -4.29 -3.29
CA VAL A 171 -11.41 -3.83 -4.24
C VAL A 171 -11.85 -4.98 -5.15
N ILE A 172 -10.92 -5.81 -5.63
CA ILE A 172 -11.24 -7.02 -6.40
C ILE A 172 -12.08 -7.99 -5.56
N LEU A 173 -11.74 -8.23 -4.30
CA LEU A 173 -12.48 -9.13 -3.41
C LEU A 173 -13.91 -8.63 -3.12
N VAL A 174 -14.11 -7.31 -2.98
CA VAL A 174 -15.45 -6.72 -2.86
C VAL A 174 -16.22 -6.78 -4.19
N ALA A 175 -15.55 -6.49 -5.31
CA ALA A 175 -16.15 -6.49 -6.64
C ALA A 175 -16.48 -7.89 -7.17
N ALA A 176 -15.76 -8.91 -6.73
CA ALA A 176 -15.95 -10.29 -7.15
C ALA A 176 -17.42 -10.73 -6.96
N ARG A 177 -18.14 -10.13 -6.00
CA ARG A 177 -19.57 -10.36 -5.74
C ARG A 177 -20.44 -10.20 -6.99
N PHE A 178 -20.11 -9.32 -7.93
CA PHE A 178 -20.88 -9.17 -9.18
C PHE A 178 -20.95 -10.46 -10.00
N ARG A 179 -20.01 -11.39 -9.78
CA ARG A 179 -19.93 -12.69 -10.43
C ARG A 179 -20.18 -13.85 -9.47
N ALA A 180 -20.84 -13.59 -8.32
CA ALA A 180 -21.12 -14.63 -7.34
C ALA A 180 -21.95 -15.77 -7.97
N PRO A 181 -21.56 -17.04 -7.78
CA PRO A 181 -22.31 -18.17 -8.29
C PRO A 181 -23.72 -18.23 -7.69
N ARG A 182 -24.65 -18.84 -8.42
CA ARG A 182 -26.01 -19.08 -7.93
C ARG A 182 -25.94 -19.93 -6.67
N VAL A 183 -26.73 -19.55 -5.67
CA VAL A 183 -26.69 -20.10 -4.30
C VAL A 183 -27.08 -21.59 -4.22
N ASP A 184 -27.55 -22.17 -5.33
CA ASP A 184 -27.89 -23.58 -5.47
C ASP A 184 -26.64 -24.47 -5.68
N GLN A 185 -25.51 -23.90 -6.10
CA GLN A 185 -24.28 -24.64 -6.41
C GLN A 185 -23.33 -24.67 -5.20
N ILE A 186 -23.49 -25.64 -4.30
CA ILE A 186 -22.75 -25.74 -3.03
C ILE A 186 -21.22 -25.71 -3.22
N LEU A 187 -20.68 -26.48 -4.17
CA LEU A 187 -19.23 -26.54 -4.41
C LEU A 187 -18.64 -25.19 -4.86
N PHE A 188 -19.33 -24.49 -5.76
CA PHE A 188 -18.87 -23.18 -6.22
C PHE A 188 -19.04 -22.12 -5.13
N CYS A 189 -20.13 -22.17 -4.35
CA CYS A 189 -20.33 -21.26 -3.22
C CYS A 189 -19.28 -21.45 -2.10
N THR A 190 -18.92 -22.69 -1.78
CA THR A 190 -17.89 -22.98 -0.76
C THR A 190 -16.51 -22.49 -1.19
N LEU A 191 -16.07 -22.79 -2.42
CA LEU A 191 -14.80 -22.27 -2.95
C LEU A 191 -14.79 -20.74 -3.02
N TYR A 192 -15.90 -20.15 -3.43
CA TYR A 192 -16.03 -18.70 -3.53
C TYR A 192 -16.06 -18.02 -2.15
N SER A 193 -16.49 -18.74 -1.11
CA SER A 193 -16.53 -18.27 0.28
C SER A 193 -15.17 -18.27 0.98
N LEU A 194 -14.08 -18.75 0.33
CA LEU A 194 -12.70 -18.48 0.80
C LEU A 194 -12.32 -16.99 0.73
N ASN A 195 -13.16 -16.19 0.08
CA ASN A 195 -13.13 -14.74 0.19
C ASN A 195 -14.03 -14.32 1.37
N PRO A 196 -13.50 -13.67 2.42
CA PRO A 196 -14.27 -13.23 3.57
C PRO A 196 -15.48 -12.34 3.22
N ASN A 197 -15.35 -11.50 2.18
CA ASN A 197 -16.43 -10.63 1.72
C ASN A 197 -17.58 -11.44 1.08
N ALA A 198 -17.25 -12.56 0.42
CA ALA A 198 -18.23 -13.46 -0.18
C ALA A 198 -18.96 -14.29 0.87
N ALA A 199 -18.24 -14.80 1.89
CA ALA A 199 -18.85 -15.51 3.00
C ALA A 199 -19.85 -14.63 3.76
N LEU A 200 -19.49 -13.37 4.06
CA LEU A 200 -20.41 -12.40 4.66
C LEU A 200 -21.62 -12.11 3.77
N PHE A 201 -21.41 -11.97 2.46
CA PHE A 201 -22.50 -11.75 1.50
C PHE A 201 -23.53 -12.88 1.55
N TYR A 202 -23.09 -14.13 1.55
CA TYR A 202 -24.00 -15.26 1.64
C TYR A 202 -24.71 -15.31 3.00
N ALA A 203 -24.01 -15.06 4.10
CA ALA A 203 -24.63 -15.00 5.43
C ALA A 203 -25.75 -13.94 5.50
N LEU A 204 -25.48 -12.70 5.06
CA LEU A 204 -26.48 -11.62 5.09
C LEU A 204 -27.64 -11.88 4.12
N ASN A 205 -27.40 -12.52 2.96
CA ASN A 205 -28.49 -12.92 2.07
C ASN A 205 -29.38 -14.00 2.68
N THR A 206 -28.80 -14.98 3.39
CA THR A 206 -29.60 -15.99 4.10
C THR A 206 -30.43 -15.34 5.21
N PHE A 207 -29.88 -14.38 5.96
CA PHE A 207 -30.63 -13.60 6.95
C PHE A 207 -31.78 -12.80 6.30
N ALA A 208 -31.52 -12.15 5.16
CA ALA A 208 -32.54 -11.42 4.41
C ALA A 208 -33.68 -12.33 3.92
N ASP A 209 -33.35 -13.54 3.46
CA ASP A 209 -34.32 -14.52 3.01
C ASP A 209 -35.21 -15.04 4.16
N TYR A 210 -34.63 -15.39 5.31
CA TYR A 210 -35.41 -15.78 6.50
C TYR A 210 -36.36 -14.66 6.96
N MET A 211 -35.89 -13.41 6.96
CA MET A 211 -36.73 -12.24 7.27
C MET A 211 -37.87 -12.05 6.28
N ASN A 212 -37.63 -12.20 4.97
CA ASN A 212 -38.66 -12.03 3.96
C ASN A 212 -39.77 -13.10 4.06
N ARG A 213 -39.47 -14.24 4.67
CA ARG A 213 -40.45 -15.31 4.93
C ARG A 213 -41.17 -15.19 6.27
N GLY A 214 -40.70 -14.31 7.16
CA GLY A 214 -41.19 -14.22 8.53
C GLY A 214 -40.90 -15.47 9.36
N ARG A 215 -39.80 -16.19 9.08
CA ARG A 215 -39.34 -17.32 9.90
C ARG A 215 -38.21 -16.86 10.82
N GLU A 216 -38.21 -17.35 12.06
CA GLU A 216 -37.17 -17.06 13.02
C GLU A 216 -35.88 -17.81 12.68
N LEU A 217 -34.74 -17.09 12.70
CA LEU A 217 -33.41 -17.67 12.53
C LEU A 217 -32.62 -17.59 13.84
N SER A 218 -32.40 -18.76 14.44
CA SER A 218 -31.67 -18.97 15.69
C SER A 218 -30.47 -19.91 15.46
N TRP A 219 -29.67 -20.11 16.52
CA TRP A 219 -28.54 -21.05 16.49
C TRP A 219 -28.95 -22.49 16.19
N SER A 220 -30.16 -22.91 16.58
CA SER A 220 -30.65 -24.27 16.35
C SER A 220 -30.94 -24.54 14.87
N ASN A 221 -31.40 -23.53 14.14
CA ASN A 221 -31.87 -23.66 12.75
C ASN A 221 -30.88 -23.09 11.74
N CYS A 222 -29.69 -22.67 12.18
CA CYS A 222 -28.69 -22.02 11.33
C CYS A 222 -28.12 -22.95 10.23
N PHE A 223 -28.17 -24.26 10.46
CA PHE A 223 -27.74 -25.30 9.51
C PHE A 223 -28.89 -25.93 8.72
N GLU A 224 -30.14 -25.55 8.99
CA GLU A 224 -31.27 -26.06 8.23
C GLU A 224 -31.33 -25.42 6.84
N ASP A 225 -31.59 -26.27 5.83
CA ASP A 225 -31.71 -25.83 4.45
C ASP A 225 -32.86 -24.83 4.30
N GLY A 226 -32.51 -23.65 3.75
CA GLY A 226 -33.45 -22.57 3.46
C GLY A 226 -34.07 -22.71 2.07
N THR A 227 -34.09 -21.63 1.30
CA THR A 227 -34.40 -21.68 -0.17
C THR A 227 -33.14 -22.03 -0.91
N PHE A 228 -32.02 -21.66 -0.33
CA PHE A 228 -30.70 -21.88 -0.83
C PHE A 228 -30.09 -23.07 -0.09
N HIS A 229 -29.38 -23.91 -0.84
CA HIS A 229 -28.63 -25.03 -0.26
C HIS A 229 -27.40 -24.57 0.53
N PHE A 230 -26.94 -23.34 0.33
CA PHE A 230 -25.89 -22.74 1.15
C PHE A 230 -26.50 -22.01 2.35
N THR A 231 -26.32 -22.60 3.54
CA THR A 231 -26.91 -22.13 4.80
C THR A 231 -26.09 -21.05 5.51
N ALA A 232 -26.71 -20.34 6.45
CA ALA A 232 -26.02 -19.34 7.27
C ALA A 232 -24.89 -19.97 8.11
N GLY A 233 -25.12 -21.17 8.62
CA GLY A 233 -24.13 -21.95 9.37
C GLY A 233 -22.93 -22.34 8.51
N ALA A 234 -23.15 -22.72 7.25
CA ALA A 234 -22.05 -23.00 6.31
C ALA A 234 -21.19 -21.74 6.07
N ALA A 235 -21.80 -20.57 5.94
CA ALA A 235 -21.06 -19.30 5.81
C ALA A 235 -20.21 -18.98 7.05
N LEU A 236 -20.73 -19.22 8.25
CA LEU A 236 -19.99 -19.05 9.51
C LEU A 236 -18.80 -19.99 9.63
N ILE A 237 -18.97 -21.26 9.25
CA ILE A 237 -17.87 -22.23 9.21
C ILE A 237 -16.79 -21.77 8.22
N MET A 238 -17.18 -21.28 7.04
CA MET A 238 -16.21 -20.76 6.07
C MET A 238 -15.42 -19.56 6.61
N LEU A 239 -16.04 -18.64 7.35
CA LEU A 239 -15.33 -17.54 8.01
C LEU A 239 -14.30 -18.04 9.06
N LEU A 240 -14.61 -19.12 9.78
CA LEU A 240 -13.67 -19.75 10.72
C LEU A 240 -12.52 -20.44 10.00
N VAL A 241 -12.81 -21.17 8.92
CA VAL A 241 -11.80 -21.79 8.04
C VAL A 241 -10.86 -20.71 7.51
N ASP A 242 -11.41 -19.59 7.07
CA ASP A 242 -10.67 -18.41 6.60
C ASP A 242 -9.66 -17.88 7.62
N ILE A 243 -10.07 -17.76 8.87
CA ILE A 243 -9.18 -17.35 9.97
C ILE A 243 -8.01 -18.33 10.13
N ILE A 244 -8.29 -19.64 10.11
CA ILE A 244 -7.29 -20.68 10.37
C ILE A 244 -6.28 -20.77 9.23
N TRP A 245 -6.73 -20.88 7.97
CA TRP A 245 -5.80 -21.08 6.86
C TRP A 245 -4.96 -19.83 6.60
N MET A 246 -5.54 -18.62 6.71
CA MET A 246 -4.79 -17.38 6.53
C MET A 246 -3.78 -17.16 7.67
N SER A 247 -4.11 -17.54 8.91
CA SER A 247 -3.19 -17.46 10.04
C SER A 247 -1.99 -18.40 9.84
N MET A 248 -2.24 -19.65 9.45
CA MET A 248 -1.20 -20.62 9.13
C MET A 248 -0.32 -20.15 7.95
N ALA A 249 -0.94 -19.62 6.89
CA ALA A 249 -0.23 -19.08 5.73
C ALA A 249 0.64 -17.86 6.10
N THR A 250 0.18 -17.01 7.02
CA THR A 250 0.95 -15.84 7.51
C THR A 250 2.25 -16.28 8.16
N LEU A 251 2.21 -17.29 9.05
CA LEU A 251 3.41 -17.80 9.72
C LEU A 251 4.34 -18.54 8.74
N LEU A 252 3.78 -19.32 7.82
CA LEU A 252 4.54 -20.06 6.82
C LEU A 252 5.26 -19.11 5.83
N PHE A 253 4.57 -18.08 5.35
CA PHE A 253 5.16 -17.08 4.46
C PHE A 253 6.21 -16.22 5.18
N ASP A 254 6.01 -15.87 6.45
CA ASP A 254 7.05 -15.16 7.19
C ASP A 254 8.33 -16.00 7.37
N PHE A 255 8.18 -17.31 7.60
CA PHE A 255 9.31 -18.23 7.66
C PHE A 255 10.02 -18.39 6.31
N MET A 256 9.25 -18.54 5.21
CA MET A 256 9.82 -18.72 3.87
C MET A 256 10.46 -17.45 3.30
N PHE A 257 9.84 -16.29 3.51
CA PHE A 257 10.27 -15.02 2.89
C PHE A 257 11.12 -14.13 3.80
N SER A 258 11.65 -14.68 4.91
CA SER A 258 12.58 -13.98 5.78
C SER A 258 13.86 -13.55 5.04
N ASP A 259 14.34 -14.34 4.08
CA ASP A 259 15.64 -14.11 3.40
C ASP A 259 15.53 -13.49 1.99
N SER A 260 14.35 -13.45 1.36
CA SER A 260 14.21 -12.97 -0.04
C SER A 260 12.97 -12.12 -0.27
N ASP A 261 13.11 -11.03 -1.03
CA ASP A 261 12.00 -10.16 -1.42
C ASP A 261 11.02 -10.88 -2.37
N PHE A 262 9.74 -10.92 -1.98
CA PHE A 262 8.66 -11.35 -2.85
C PHE A 262 8.49 -10.34 -3.99
N THR A 263 9.01 -10.67 -5.17
CA THR A 263 8.77 -9.90 -6.39
C THR A 263 7.87 -10.72 -7.30
N PHE A 264 6.60 -10.32 -7.42
CA PHE A 264 5.52 -10.99 -8.15
C PHE A 264 5.84 -11.34 -9.63
N PHE A 265 6.91 -10.75 -10.19
CA PHE A 265 7.29 -10.85 -11.60
C PHE A 265 8.50 -11.75 -11.90
N LYS A 266 9.10 -12.44 -10.93
CA LYS A 266 10.06 -13.51 -11.25
C LYS A 266 9.29 -14.79 -11.60
N LEU A 267 8.87 -14.89 -12.87
CA LEU A 267 8.44 -16.17 -13.45
C LEU A 267 9.50 -17.26 -13.19
N PRO A 268 9.12 -18.54 -13.09
CA PRO A 268 10.02 -19.65 -12.81
C PRO A 268 10.76 -20.08 -14.07
N PHE A 269 11.38 -19.14 -14.79
CA PHE A 269 12.25 -19.45 -15.92
C PHE A 269 13.68 -19.10 -15.56
N GLY A 270 14.41 -20.13 -15.13
CA GLY A 270 15.84 -20.28 -15.34
C GLY A 270 16.76 -19.34 -14.55
N ASN A 271 17.22 -19.81 -13.39
CA ASN A 271 18.66 -19.96 -13.18
C ASN A 271 18.92 -21.01 -12.10
N LYS A 272 18.90 -22.28 -12.53
CA LYS A 272 19.59 -23.37 -11.85
C LYS A 272 21.09 -23.17 -12.07
N TYR A 273 21.72 -22.37 -11.22
CA TYR A 273 23.16 -22.44 -10.99
C TYR A 273 23.38 -22.70 -9.51
N LEU A 274 23.18 -23.94 -9.06
CA LEU A 274 23.74 -24.48 -7.83
C LEU A 274 23.35 -25.96 -7.71
N SER A 275 24.10 -26.80 -8.40
CA SER A 275 24.41 -28.15 -7.93
C SER A 275 25.61 -28.66 -8.72
N GLY A 276 26.68 -29.01 -8.02
CA GLY A 276 27.82 -29.71 -8.61
C GLY A 276 29.11 -28.90 -8.67
N SER A 277 29.69 -28.59 -7.49
CA SER A 277 31.13 -28.72 -7.31
C SER A 277 31.42 -28.69 -5.81
N SER A 278 31.37 -29.87 -5.20
CA SER A 278 32.10 -30.13 -3.96
C SER A 278 33.58 -30.19 -4.32
N THR A 279 34.22 -29.05 -4.53
CA THR A 279 35.67 -28.97 -4.43
C THR A 279 36.02 -29.25 -2.98
N ARG A 280 36.64 -30.41 -2.75
CA ARG A 280 37.46 -30.65 -1.55
C ARG A 280 38.48 -29.52 -1.52
N LEU A 281 38.19 -28.49 -0.76
CA LEU A 281 39.15 -27.44 -0.42
C LEU A 281 40.17 -28.11 0.52
N GLU A 282 41.38 -28.26 0.00
CA GLU A 282 42.55 -28.70 0.73
C GLU A 282 42.72 -27.85 2.00
N GLN A 283 43.09 -28.52 3.09
CA GLN A 283 43.56 -27.90 4.31
C GLN A 283 44.84 -27.13 4.00
N ASN A 284 44.72 -25.85 3.69
CA ASN A 284 45.83 -24.94 3.86
C ASN A 284 45.54 -24.15 5.13
N ASP A 285 46.12 -24.62 6.23
CA ASP A 285 46.21 -23.89 7.49
C ASP A 285 47.06 -22.64 7.22
N GLY A 286 46.41 -21.58 6.73
CA GLY A 286 46.94 -20.23 6.78
C GLY A 286 47.01 -19.86 8.26
N ASN A 287 48.21 -19.96 8.83
CA ASN A 287 48.51 -19.55 10.19
C ASN A 287 48.07 -18.10 10.42
N ASN A 288 46.85 -17.92 10.95
CA ASN A 288 46.50 -16.72 11.69
C ASN A 288 47.32 -16.79 12.97
N GLU A 289 48.55 -16.27 12.92
CA GLU A 289 49.43 -16.16 14.08
C GLU A 289 48.78 -15.26 15.13
N THR A 290 48.05 -15.90 16.03
CA THR A 290 47.49 -15.28 17.23
C THR A 290 48.58 -15.14 18.28
N ASP A 291 48.64 -13.97 18.90
CA ASP A 291 49.54 -13.64 20.02
C ASP A 291 49.33 -14.68 21.15
N GLU A 292 50.28 -15.60 21.36
CA GLU A 292 50.19 -16.70 22.33
C GLU A 292 50.23 -16.21 23.81
N GLY A 293 50.53 -14.93 24.03
CA GLY A 293 50.81 -14.36 25.35
C GLY A 293 49.62 -14.12 26.30
N LEU A 294 48.36 -14.34 25.88
CA LEU A 294 47.17 -14.04 26.70
C LEU A 294 46.10 -15.16 26.77
N LEU A 295 46.44 -16.39 26.35
CA LEU A 295 45.50 -17.51 26.15
C LEU A 295 44.96 -18.20 27.43
N LYS A 296 44.43 -17.44 28.41
CA LYS A 296 43.70 -18.01 29.57
C LYS A 296 42.23 -17.60 29.70
N THR A 297 41.68 -16.84 28.75
CA THR A 297 40.28 -16.39 28.79
C THR A 297 39.38 -17.20 27.86
N ARG A 298 38.16 -17.49 28.31
CA ARG A 298 37.13 -18.20 27.54
C ARG A 298 36.66 -17.35 26.36
N ALA A 299 36.51 -17.95 25.17
CA ALA A 299 35.94 -17.28 24.01
C ALA A 299 34.42 -17.10 24.20
N GLY A 300 33.94 -15.86 24.20
CA GLY A 300 32.51 -15.54 24.24
C GLY A 300 31.85 -15.67 22.86
N ILE A 301 32.60 -15.38 21.79
CA ILE A 301 32.18 -15.58 20.40
C ILE A 301 33.29 -16.35 19.67
N SER A 302 32.93 -17.43 18.96
CA SER A 302 33.84 -18.15 18.07
C SER A 302 33.19 -18.32 16.70
N VAL A 303 33.81 -17.76 15.67
CA VAL A 303 33.41 -17.83 14.27
C VAL A 303 34.40 -18.74 13.56
N GLN A 304 33.91 -19.83 12.93
CA GLN A 304 34.74 -20.84 12.27
C GLN A 304 34.41 -20.93 10.78
N ARG A 305 35.36 -20.53 9.93
CA ARG A 305 35.30 -20.62 8.46
C ARG A 305 33.96 -20.15 7.88
N LEU A 306 33.51 -18.98 8.30
CA LEU A 306 32.24 -18.41 7.90
C LEU A 306 32.26 -17.96 6.43
N ILE A 307 31.29 -18.45 5.65
CA ILE A 307 31.06 -18.03 4.26
C ILE A 307 29.60 -17.57 4.12
N LYS A 308 29.40 -16.42 3.49
CA LYS A 308 28.07 -15.90 3.15
C LYS A 308 28.05 -15.36 1.73
N ILE A 309 27.13 -15.90 0.92
CA ILE A 309 26.84 -15.47 -0.45
C ILE A 309 25.38 -15.00 -0.49
N TRP A 310 25.14 -13.80 -1.03
CA TRP A 310 23.80 -13.26 -1.21
C TRP A 310 23.17 -13.79 -2.49
N SER A 311 21.99 -14.40 -2.40
CA SER A 311 21.28 -14.98 -3.55
C SER A 311 20.72 -13.94 -4.52
N SER A 312 20.49 -12.70 -4.06
CA SER A 312 19.97 -11.59 -4.86
C SER A 312 21.00 -10.98 -5.81
N THR A 313 22.24 -10.83 -5.33
CA THR A 313 23.34 -10.20 -6.08
C THR A 313 24.35 -11.22 -6.60
N GLY A 314 24.39 -12.42 -6.03
CA GLY A 314 25.45 -13.41 -6.27
C GLY A 314 26.77 -13.05 -5.56
N GLU A 315 26.80 -11.96 -4.80
CA GLU A 315 28.01 -11.41 -4.21
C GLU A 315 28.43 -12.19 -2.96
N ARG A 316 29.73 -12.49 -2.87
CA ARG A 316 30.33 -13.19 -1.75
C ARG A 316 30.77 -12.18 -0.69
N ALA A 317 29.86 -11.88 0.25
CA ALA A 317 30.08 -10.87 1.28
C ALA A 317 31.05 -11.30 2.39
N VAL A 318 31.15 -12.61 2.69
CA VAL A 318 32.11 -13.16 3.67
C VAL A 318 32.71 -14.44 3.10
N ASP A 319 34.02 -14.60 3.21
CA ASP A 319 34.77 -15.69 2.57
C ASP A 319 35.74 -16.39 3.53
N GLY A 320 35.28 -17.42 4.23
CA GLY A 320 36.13 -18.30 5.04
C GLY A 320 36.68 -17.63 6.31
N MET A 321 36.03 -16.57 6.78
CA MET A 321 36.46 -15.79 7.96
C MET A 321 36.45 -16.65 9.24
N SER A 322 37.52 -16.58 10.03
CA SER A 322 37.57 -17.13 11.38
C SER A 322 37.99 -16.03 12.37
N LEU A 323 37.26 -15.90 13.46
CA LEU A 323 37.45 -14.83 14.46
C LEU A 323 37.01 -15.33 15.84
N GLU A 324 37.79 -15.01 16.87
CA GLU A 324 37.44 -15.26 18.26
C GLU A 324 37.41 -13.95 19.05
N ALA A 325 36.38 -13.77 19.87
CA ALA A 325 36.28 -12.67 20.83
C ALA A 325 36.16 -13.25 22.24
N TYR A 326 36.91 -12.68 23.19
CA TYR A 326 37.07 -13.22 24.54
C TYR A 326 36.27 -12.45 25.58
N VAL A 327 35.83 -13.15 26.63
CA VAL A 327 35.18 -12.53 27.79
C VAL A 327 36.15 -11.59 28.49
N GLY A 328 35.67 -10.41 28.91
CA GLY A 328 36.51 -9.41 29.57
C GLY A 328 37.18 -8.42 28.63
N GLN A 329 36.95 -8.53 27.31
CA GLN A 329 37.68 -7.78 26.28
C GLN A 329 36.72 -7.14 25.27
N VAL A 330 37.14 -5.98 24.74
CA VAL A 330 36.55 -5.33 23.57
C VAL A 330 37.32 -5.74 22.32
N THR A 331 36.67 -6.50 21.45
CA THR A 331 37.21 -6.85 20.13
C THR A 331 36.62 -5.92 19.08
N VAL A 332 37.46 -5.25 18.31
CA VAL A 332 37.07 -4.31 17.27
C VAL A 332 37.30 -4.92 15.89
N LEU A 333 36.24 -5.00 15.08
CA LEU A 333 36.29 -5.41 13.68
C LEU A 333 36.41 -4.16 12.78
N LEU A 334 37.63 -3.87 12.36
CA LEU A 334 37.99 -2.73 11.51
C LEU A 334 37.96 -3.13 10.03
N GLY A 335 37.41 -2.28 9.17
CA GLY A 335 37.42 -2.53 7.72
C GLY A 335 36.74 -1.42 6.94
N GLN A 336 36.92 -1.38 5.62
CA GLN A 336 36.25 -0.40 4.77
C GLN A 336 34.74 -0.68 4.62
N ASN A 337 34.00 0.29 4.08
CA ASN A 337 32.60 0.08 3.71
C ASN A 337 32.53 -0.95 2.58
N GLY A 338 31.65 -1.95 2.71
CA GLY A 338 31.58 -3.08 1.78
C GLY A 338 32.51 -4.26 2.10
N ALA A 339 33.34 -4.20 3.14
CA ALA A 339 34.24 -5.31 3.51
C ALA A 339 33.52 -6.58 4.03
N GLY A 340 32.23 -6.49 4.38
CA GLY A 340 31.44 -7.60 4.92
C GLY A 340 31.07 -7.49 6.42
N LYS A 341 31.52 -6.44 7.12
CA LYS A 341 31.34 -6.24 8.58
C LYS A 341 29.91 -6.46 9.08
N SER A 342 28.95 -5.68 8.56
CA SER A 342 27.52 -5.79 8.96
C SER A 342 26.89 -7.12 8.54
N THR A 343 27.40 -7.76 7.48
CA THR A 343 26.97 -9.11 7.08
C THR A 343 27.43 -10.14 8.12
N THR A 344 28.68 -10.05 8.58
CA THR A 344 29.21 -10.89 9.67
C THR A 344 28.38 -10.72 10.94
N PHE A 345 28.05 -9.49 11.32
CA PHE A 345 27.19 -9.21 12.48
C PHE A 345 25.80 -9.83 12.32
N SER A 346 25.18 -9.67 11.15
CA SER A 346 23.87 -10.27 10.86
C SER A 346 23.86 -11.79 11.02
N VAL A 347 24.97 -12.45 10.66
CA VAL A 347 25.13 -13.89 10.85
C VAL A 347 25.36 -14.25 12.33
N ILE A 348 26.19 -13.50 13.06
CA ILE A 348 26.45 -13.73 14.49
C ILE A 348 25.15 -13.55 15.31
N CYS A 349 24.36 -12.52 15.03
CA CYS A 349 23.04 -12.32 15.65
C CYS A 349 22.01 -13.39 15.25
N GLY A 350 22.34 -14.23 14.27
CA GLY A 350 21.43 -15.18 13.67
C GLY A 350 20.23 -14.49 13.05
N ILE A 351 20.38 -13.31 12.43
CA ILE A 351 19.35 -12.71 11.57
C ILE A 351 19.34 -13.47 10.26
N THR A 352 20.51 -13.67 9.66
CA THR A 352 20.72 -14.41 8.41
C THR A 352 21.46 -15.72 8.66
N ALA A 353 21.10 -16.77 7.91
CA ALA A 353 21.83 -18.04 7.99
C ALA A 353 23.17 -17.96 7.21
N PRO A 354 24.28 -18.51 7.74
CA PRO A 354 25.51 -18.69 6.97
C PRO A 354 25.30 -19.62 5.77
N THR A 355 26.04 -19.39 4.68
CA THR A 355 26.08 -20.31 3.53
C THR A 355 26.94 -21.52 3.85
N ALA A 356 28.05 -21.32 4.55
CA ALA A 356 28.87 -22.38 5.15
C ALA A 356 29.62 -21.83 6.38
N GLY A 357 30.16 -22.73 7.21
CA GLY A 357 30.81 -22.37 8.47
C GLY A 357 29.89 -22.48 9.69
N LYS A 358 30.45 -22.24 10.88
CA LYS A 358 29.73 -22.32 12.17
C LYS A 358 30.04 -21.12 13.04
N VAL A 359 29.05 -20.73 13.85
CA VAL A 359 29.18 -19.64 14.84
C VAL A 359 28.72 -20.13 16.19
N PHE A 360 29.56 -19.92 17.21
CA PHE A 360 29.30 -20.28 18.59
C PHE A 360 29.25 -19.03 19.47
N ILE A 361 28.25 -18.95 20.34
CA ILE A 361 28.07 -17.88 21.33
C ILE A 361 28.02 -18.53 22.71
N CYS A 362 29.01 -18.24 23.56
CA CYS A 362 29.18 -18.91 24.86
C CYS A 362 29.10 -20.45 24.76
N ASP A 363 29.78 -21.03 23.77
CA ASP A 363 29.79 -22.47 23.42
C ASP A 363 28.47 -23.03 22.85
N LEU A 364 27.48 -22.18 22.56
CA LEU A 364 26.22 -22.58 21.91
C LEU A 364 26.25 -22.30 20.41
N ASP A 365 25.99 -23.32 19.60
CA ASP A 365 25.84 -23.17 18.14
C ASP A 365 24.57 -22.36 17.82
N VAL A 366 24.75 -21.21 17.18
CA VAL A 366 23.69 -20.24 16.86
C VAL A 366 22.61 -20.85 15.95
N GLN A 367 22.97 -21.77 15.05
CA GLN A 367 21.99 -22.40 14.16
C GLN A 367 21.10 -23.40 14.88
N LYS A 368 21.66 -24.18 15.80
CA LYS A 368 20.91 -25.22 16.54
C LYS A 368 20.11 -24.63 17.69
N HIS A 369 20.66 -23.68 18.42
CA HIS A 369 20.10 -23.11 19.64
C HIS A 369 19.76 -21.62 19.52
N ARG A 370 19.20 -21.19 18.39
CA ARG A 370 18.93 -19.78 18.05
C ARG A 370 18.22 -18.99 19.17
N SER A 371 17.16 -19.55 19.75
CA SER A 371 16.38 -18.87 20.81
C SER A 371 17.17 -18.68 22.11
N GLU A 372 18.05 -19.62 22.45
CA GLU A 372 18.85 -19.55 23.67
C GLU A 372 20.06 -18.62 23.47
N SER A 373 20.72 -18.70 22.32
CA SER A 373 21.81 -17.80 21.96
C SER A 373 21.34 -16.34 21.94
N ARG A 374 20.15 -16.05 21.38
CA ARG A 374 19.59 -14.68 21.31
C ARG A 374 19.34 -14.03 22.68
N LYS A 375 18.91 -14.80 23.69
CA LYS A 375 18.73 -14.27 25.05
C LYS A 375 20.03 -13.72 25.66
N ARG A 376 21.19 -14.18 25.17
CA ARG A 376 22.51 -13.79 25.66
C ARG A 376 23.14 -12.63 24.87
N ILE A 377 22.52 -12.23 23.76
CA ILE A 377 23.04 -11.20 22.84
C ILE A 377 22.32 -9.87 23.07
N GLY A 378 23.11 -8.81 23.23
CA GLY A 378 22.69 -7.44 23.02
C GLY A 378 23.18 -6.94 21.66
N LEU A 379 22.31 -6.30 20.87
CA LEU A 379 22.68 -5.73 19.57
C LEU A 379 22.41 -4.22 19.55
N CYS A 380 23.36 -3.43 19.09
CA CYS A 380 23.14 -2.06 18.63
C CYS A 380 23.33 -2.04 17.10
N PRO A 381 22.25 -1.94 16.30
CA PRO A 381 22.34 -1.93 14.83
C PRO A 381 22.90 -0.60 14.30
N GLN A 382 23.34 -0.56 13.03
CA GLN A 382 23.87 0.66 12.41
C GLN A 382 22.83 1.81 12.39
N ALA A 383 21.58 1.51 12.02
CA ALA A 383 20.48 2.47 12.09
C ALA A 383 19.74 2.35 13.42
N ASN A 384 19.39 3.47 14.05
CA ASN A 384 18.71 3.50 15.35
C ASN A 384 17.30 2.87 15.26
N ALA A 385 17.14 1.66 15.80
CA ALA A 385 15.88 0.90 15.81
C ALA A 385 14.96 1.36 16.95
N LEU A 386 14.50 2.61 16.88
CA LEU A 386 13.72 3.26 17.94
C LEU A 386 12.25 3.47 17.56
N PHE A 387 11.37 3.40 18.55
CA PHE A 387 9.97 3.77 18.43
C PHE A 387 9.80 5.26 18.71
N ASN A 388 9.56 6.05 17.66
CA ASN A 388 9.44 7.51 17.75
C ASN A 388 8.43 8.02 18.81
N LYS A 389 7.42 7.23 19.17
CA LYS A 389 6.34 7.59 20.10
C LYS A 389 6.51 7.07 21.53
N LEU A 390 7.54 6.26 21.79
CA LEU A 390 7.83 5.79 23.15
C LEU A 390 8.86 6.70 23.81
N THR A 391 8.80 6.80 25.14
CA THR A 391 9.80 7.52 25.95
C THR A 391 11.09 6.71 26.11
N VAL A 392 12.16 7.35 26.55
CA VAL A 392 13.44 6.69 26.84
C VAL A 392 13.27 5.54 27.86
N ASP A 393 12.57 5.79 28.97
CA ASP A 393 12.31 4.74 30.00
C ASP A 393 11.46 3.59 29.45
N GLU A 394 10.43 3.89 28.64
CA GLU A 394 9.58 2.87 28.03
C GLU A 394 10.35 1.95 27.07
N HIS A 395 11.35 2.46 26.35
CA HIS A 395 12.22 1.62 25.51
C HIS A 395 13.04 0.64 26.37
N LEU A 396 13.63 1.11 27.47
CA LEU A 396 14.43 0.28 28.36
C LEU A 396 13.56 -0.77 29.05
N TRP A 397 12.38 -0.39 29.54
CA TRP A 397 11.39 -1.31 30.09
C TRP A 397 10.98 -2.40 29.09
N LEU A 398 10.72 -2.03 27.83
CA LEU A 398 10.33 -2.97 26.79
C LEU A 398 11.44 -4.00 26.51
N ILE A 399 12.68 -3.55 26.32
CA ILE A 399 13.79 -4.46 25.99
C ILE A 399 14.16 -5.35 27.18
N HIS A 400 14.14 -4.82 28.41
CA HIS A 400 14.32 -5.62 29.62
C HIS A 400 13.26 -6.73 29.72
N GLY A 401 11.99 -6.41 29.43
CA GLY A 401 10.90 -7.39 29.40
C GLY A 401 11.05 -8.45 28.30
N LEU A 402 11.48 -8.06 27.10
CA LEU A 402 11.68 -8.98 25.98
C LEU A 402 12.84 -9.96 26.20
N LYS A 403 13.92 -9.52 26.85
CA LYS A 403 15.03 -10.40 27.25
C LYS A 403 14.64 -11.37 28.37
N GLY A 404 13.55 -11.09 29.10
CA GLY A 404 13.09 -11.90 30.22
C GLY A 404 14.06 -11.85 31.41
N ALA A 405 14.75 -10.72 31.60
CA ALA A 405 15.75 -10.55 32.65
C ALA A 405 15.12 -10.56 34.05
N SER A 406 15.75 -11.28 34.98
CA SER A 406 15.38 -11.30 36.39
C SER A 406 16.08 -10.14 37.12
N GLY A 407 15.33 -9.13 37.55
CA GLY A 407 15.90 -7.96 38.22
C GLY A 407 14.92 -6.79 38.28
N SER A 408 15.26 -5.77 39.08
CA SER A 408 14.51 -4.51 39.08
C SER A 408 14.94 -3.69 37.86
N TYR A 409 14.08 -3.62 36.84
CA TYR A 409 14.35 -2.85 35.62
C TYR A 409 14.77 -1.41 35.93
N LYS A 410 14.14 -0.79 36.94
CA LYS A 410 14.36 0.62 37.30
C LYS A 410 15.79 0.88 37.76
N ALA A 411 16.37 -0.03 38.52
CA ALA A 411 17.73 0.16 39.05
C ALA A 411 18.77 0.08 37.91
N GLU A 412 18.64 -0.92 37.03
CA GLU A 412 19.53 -1.08 35.88
C GLU A 412 19.35 0.06 34.86
N ALA A 413 18.10 0.44 34.57
CA ALA A 413 17.80 1.54 33.67
C ALA A 413 18.36 2.87 34.18
N GLN A 414 18.17 3.18 35.46
CA GLN A 414 18.67 4.43 36.05
C GLN A 414 20.21 4.48 36.04
N GLN A 415 20.88 3.38 36.38
CA GLN A 415 22.34 3.30 36.29
C GLN A 415 22.86 3.57 34.87
N LEU A 416 22.21 3.01 33.83
CA LEU A 416 22.60 3.21 32.44
C LEU A 416 22.33 4.65 31.96
N LEU A 417 21.22 5.25 32.39
CA LEU A 417 20.86 6.63 32.05
C LEU A 417 21.80 7.64 32.71
N ASP A 418 22.19 7.41 33.96
CA ASP A 418 23.15 8.24 34.69
C ASP A 418 24.53 8.20 34.02
N GLN A 419 25.00 7.00 33.63
CA GLN A 419 26.29 6.83 32.95
C GLN A 419 26.34 7.52 31.58
N LEU A 420 25.21 7.57 30.86
CA LEU A 420 25.12 8.19 29.53
C LEU A 420 24.64 9.65 29.56
N LYS A 421 24.41 10.22 30.75
CA LYS A 421 23.85 11.58 30.93
C LYS A 421 22.55 11.79 30.15
N LEU A 422 21.62 10.84 30.30
CA LEU A 422 20.28 10.84 29.68
C LEU A 422 19.14 10.82 30.72
N ASP A 423 19.46 10.98 31.99
CA ASP A 423 18.54 11.00 33.13
C ASP A 423 17.46 12.09 33.01
N GLU A 424 17.86 13.32 32.68
CA GLU A 424 16.95 14.46 32.50
C GLU A 424 15.94 14.25 31.36
N LYS A 425 16.29 13.41 30.38
CA LYS A 425 15.46 13.10 29.20
C LYS A 425 14.81 11.72 29.26
N SER A 426 14.81 11.07 30.42
CA SER A 426 14.20 9.74 30.63
C SER A 426 12.72 9.66 30.23
N ASN A 427 11.96 10.75 30.44
CA ASN A 427 10.54 10.84 30.09
C ASN A 427 10.26 11.51 28.72
N GLU A 428 11.31 11.88 27.99
CA GLU A 428 11.19 12.53 26.69
C GLU A 428 10.92 11.50 25.58
N LEU A 429 10.11 11.87 24.59
CA LEU A 429 9.81 11.00 23.45
C LEU A 429 11.05 10.83 22.56
N ALA A 430 11.27 9.61 22.06
CA ALA A 430 12.43 9.32 21.22
C ALA A 430 12.50 10.19 19.95
N MET A 431 11.37 10.66 19.41
CA MET A 431 11.37 11.59 18.26
C MET A 431 12.08 12.92 18.54
N ASN A 432 12.02 13.42 19.77
CA ASN A 432 12.56 14.72 20.19
C ASN A 432 14.05 14.68 20.56
N LEU A 433 14.63 13.48 20.63
CA LEU A 433 16.06 13.29 20.92
C LEU A 433 16.93 13.69 19.71
N SER A 434 18.11 14.27 20.00
CA SER A 434 19.14 14.52 18.97
C SER A 434 19.69 13.21 18.40
N GLY A 435 20.40 13.27 17.27
CA GLY A 435 21.00 12.09 16.64
C GLY A 435 21.91 11.31 17.60
N GLY A 436 22.80 12.03 18.32
CA GLY A 436 23.68 11.44 19.34
C GLY A 436 22.93 10.86 20.53
N GLN A 437 21.86 11.52 21.00
CA GLN A 437 21.02 11.01 22.10
C GLN A 437 20.27 9.73 21.72
N LYS A 438 19.74 9.67 20.49
CA LYS A 438 19.15 8.43 19.94
C LYS A 438 20.17 7.30 19.90
N ARG A 439 21.41 7.63 19.57
CA ARG A 439 22.50 6.64 19.52
C ARG A 439 22.86 6.11 20.91
N LYS A 440 22.99 6.99 21.90
CA LYS A 440 23.17 6.63 23.31
C LYS A 440 22.06 5.67 23.78
N LEU A 441 20.79 5.99 23.51
CA LEU A 441 19.66 5.11 23.84
C LEU A 441 19.78 3.73 23.18
N SER A 442 20.17 3.66 21.90
CA SER A 442 20.37 2.40 21.19
C SER A 442 21.48 1.55 21.83
N VAL A 443 22.56 2.18 22.32
CA VAL A 443 23.61 1.50 23.08
C VAL A 443 23.07 1.02 24.43
N SER A 444 22.28 1.83 25.16
CA SER A 444 21.64 1.41 26.42
C SER A 444 20.75 0.17 26.24
N MET A 445 19.96 0.13 25.15
CA MET A 445 19.10 -1.01 24.81
C MET A 445 19.89 -2.29 24.51
N ALA A 446 21.10 -2.16 23.96
CA ALA A 446 21.98 -3.32 23.76
C ALA A 446 22.47 -3.89 25.10
N VAL A 447 22.78 -3.03 26.07
CA VAL A 447 23.41 -3.40 27.35
C VAL A 447 22.40 -3.92 28.38
N ILE A 448 21.19 -3.37 28.43
CA ILE A 448 20.18 -3.69 29.46
C ILE A 448 19.76 -5.17 29.47
N GLY A 449 19.43 -5.73 30.63
CA GLY A 449 18.99 -7.11 30.80
C GLY A 449 20.15 -8.12 30.84
N HIS A 450 21.31 -7.71 31.34
CA HIS A 450 22.50 -8.56 31.58
C HIS A 450 22.92 -9.45 30.38
N SER A 451 23.07 -8.86 29.19
CA SER A 451 23.58 -9.59 28.02
C SER A 451 25.07 -9.92 28.16
N SER A 452 25.43 -11.20 28.08
CA SER A 452 26.82 -11.67 28.18
C SER A 452 27.66 -11.33 26.96
N VAL A 453 27.03 -11.18 25.80
CA VAL A 453 27.66 -10.76 24.54
C VAL A 453 26.97 -9.50 24.02
N VAL A 454 27.73 -8.45 23.76
CA VAL A 454 27.22 -7.17 23.24
C VAL A 454 27.87 -6.91 21.88
N LEU A 455 27.03 -6.72 20.86
CA LEU A 455 27.41 -6.47 19.48
C LEU A 455 27.03 -5.03 19.13
N LEU A 456 28.01 -4.20 18.77
CA LEU A 456 27.81 -2.79 18.45
C LEU A 456 28.24 -2.50 17.02
N ASP A 457 27.28 -2.22 16.13
CA ASP A 457 27.57 -1.91 14.72
C ASP A 457 27.70 -0.39 14.53
N GLU A 458 28.93 0.13 14.47
CA GLU A 458 29.28 1.56 14.39
C GLU A 458 28.67 2.45 15.49
N PRO A 459 28.92 2.17 16.79
CA PRO A 459 28.19 2.83 17.89
C PRO A 459 28.41 4.34 17.96
N THR A 460 29.55 4.87 17.54
CA THR A 460 29.88 6.30 17.67
C THR A 460 29.70 7.12 16.38
N ALA A 461 29.12 6.53 15.34
CA ALA A 461 28.89 7.21 14.06
C ALA A 461 27.88 8.36 14.20
N GLY A 462 28.26 9.56 13.72
CA GLY A 462 27.40 10.75 13.75
C GLY A 462 27.16 11.34 15.15
N MET A 463 27.99 10.99 16.13
CA MET A 463 27.96 11.56 17.49
C MET A 463 28.97 12.71 17.61
N ASP A 464 28.65 13.68 18.48
CA ASP A 464 29.60 14.70 18.93
C ASP A 464 30.71 14.08 19.81
N PRO A 465 31.87 14.74 19.93
CA PRO A 465 32.99 14.22 20.73
C PRO A 465 32.64 13.97 22.20
N GLY A 466 31.73 14.75 22.80
CA GLY A 466 31.29 14.57 24.18
C GLY A 466 30.50 13.28 24.35
N ALA A 467 29.48 13.08 23.50
CA ALA A 467 28.66 11.88 23.51
C ALA A 467 29.45 10.61 23.18
N ARG A 468 30.49 10.71 22.32
CA ARG A 468 31.42 9.59 22.05
C ARG A 468 32.14 9.16 23.33
N ARG A 469 32.71 10.10 24.10
CA ARG A 469 33.39 9.81 25.37
C ARG A 469 32.47 9.16 26.41
N ASP A 470 31.21 9.57 26.48
CA ASP A 470 30.25 8.95 27.40
C ASP A 470 29.99 7.47 27.04
N VAL A 471 29.90 7.14 25.75
CA VAL A 471 29.78 5.74 25.28
C VAL A 471 31.07 4.97 25.56
N GLU A 472 32.22 5.57 25.32
CA GLU A 472 33.53 4.93 25.60
C GLU A 472 33.66 4.57 27.09
N ALA A 473 33.33 5.50 28.00
CA ALA A 473 33.34 5.26 29.45
C ALA A 473 32.37 4.14 29.89
N LEU A 474 31.19 4.06 29.25
CA LEU A 474 30.27 2.96 29.46
C LEU A 474 30.88 1.63 29.03
N LEU A 475 31.50 1.57 27.84
CA LEU A 475 32.12 0.35 27.31
C LEU A 475 33.27 -0.16 28.20
N GLU A 476 34.09 0.74 28.74
CA GLU A 476 35.13 0.39 29.71
C GLU A 476 34.58 -0.19 31.01
N THR A 477 33.41 0.29 31.46
CA THR A 477 32.76 -0.21 32.67
C THR A 477 32.14 -1.58 32.46
N ILE A 478 31.48 -1.82 31.32
CA ILE A 478 30.76 -3.08 31.05
C ILE A 478 31.65 -4.21 30.52
N LYS A 479 32.90 -3.94 30.10
CA LYS A 479 33.73 -4.97 29.48
C LYS A 479 34.19 -6.04 30.46
N VAL A 480 34.24 -5.76 31.77
CA VAL A 480 34.80 -6.66 32.79
C VAL A 480 34.09 -8.02 32.86
N ASP A 481 32.77 -8.03 32.70
CA ASP A 481 31.93 -9.24 32.81
C ASP A 481 31.32 -9.70 31.48
N ARG A 482 31.62 -9.02 30.36
CA ARG A 482 30.99 -9.25 29.05
C ARG A 482 32.00 -9.43 27.93
N THR A 483 31.54 -9.99 26.82
CA THR A 483 32.27 -9.97 25.54
C THR A 483 31.69 -8.88 24.66
N VAL A 484 32.48 -7.88 24.30
CA VAL A 484 32.03 -6.79 23.43
C VAL A 484 32.69 -6.93 22.06
N LEU A 485 31.88 -7.01 21.00
CA LEU A 485 32.34 -6.96 19.61
C LEU A 485 31.81 -5.69 18.96
N LEU A 486 32.71 -4.83 18.50
CA LEU A 486 32.40 -3.52 17.95
C LEU A 486 32.87 -3.44 16.50
N THR A 487 32.07 -2.91 15.57
CA THR A 487 32.57 -2.51 14.24
C THR A 487 32.78 -1.01 14.22
N THR A 488 33.85 -0.60 13.57
CA THR A 488 34.07 0.81 13.24
C THR A 488 34.88 0.92 11.96
N HIS A 489 34.78 2.07 11.32
CA HIS A 489 35.68 2.49 10.27
C HIS A 489 36.66 3.58 10.76
N TYR A 490 36.52 4.05 12.00
CA TYR A 490 37.43 5.00 12.62
C TYR A 490 38.58 4.27 13.29
N MET A 491 39.80 4.48 12.79
CA MET A 491 41.01 3.84 13.32
C MET A 491 41.32 4.31 14.75
N ASP A 492 41.03 5.57 15.05
CA ASP A 492 41.24 6.22 16.33
C ASP A 492 40.37 5.57 17.41
N GLU A 493 39.11 5.26 17.07
CA GLU A 493 38.18 4.53 17.94
C GLU A 493 38.64 3.09 18.19
N ALA A 494 39.11 2.41 17.14
CA ALA A 494 39.66 1.06 17.25
C ALA A 494 40.91 1.01 18.13
N GLU A 495 41.74 2.05 18.11
CA GLU A 495 42.92 2.17 18.94
C GLU A 495 42.58 2.46 20.41
N LEU A 496 41.59 3.32 20.65
CA LEU A 496 41.19 3.73 22.00
C LEU A 496 40.38 2.64 22.72
N LEU A 497 39.39 2.05 22.03
CA LEU A 497 38.45 1.09 22.62
C LEU A 497 38.91 -0.36 22.52
N GLY A 498 39.72 -0.70 21.52
CA GLY A 498 40.03 -2.08 21.18
C GLY A 498 41.15 -2.68 22.02
N ASP A 499 40.80 -3.58 22.93
CA ASP A 499 41.78 -4.50 23.53
C ASP A 499 42.38 -5.42 22.44
N ARG A 500 41.56 -5.77 21.42
CA ARG A 500 41.97 -6.48 20.21
C ARG A 500 41.34 -5.84 18.98
N VAL A 501 42.09 -5.74 17.89
CA VAL A 501 41.62 -5.25 16.60
C VAL A 501 41.78 -6.37 15.57
N ALA A 502 40.72 -6.63 14.80
CA ALA A 502 40.71 -7.53 13.65
C ALA A 502 40.47 -6.71 12.38
N ILE A 503 41.40 -6.77 11.43
CA ILE A 503 41.30 -6.03 10.17
C ILE A 503 40.68 -6.92 9.10
N MET A 504 39.57 -6.47 8.53
CA MET A 504 38.77 -7.15 7.52
C MET A 504 38.78 -6.39 6.18
N ALA A 505 39.06 -7.12 5.10
CA ALA A 505 38.87 -6.64 3.72
C ALA A 505 38.37 -7.79 2.83
N SER A 506 37.59 -7.47 1.80
CA SER A 506 37.04 -8.44 0.83
C SER A 506 36.45 -9.72 1.46
N GLY A 507 35.73 -9.60 2.58
CA GLY A 507 35.09 -10.75 3.23
C GLY A 507 36.01 -11.61 4.12
N ARG A 508 37.29 -11.27 4.27
CA ARG A 508 38.31 -12.04 5.03
C ARG A 508 38.93 -11.20 6.15
N VAL A 509 39.33 -11.86 7.25
CA VAL A 509 40.15 -11.26 8.30
C VAL A 509 41.60 -11.55 7.98
N TYR A 510 42.41 -10.49 7.82
CA TYR A 510 43.82 -10.61 7.46
C TYR A 510 44.72 -10.70 8.68
N CYS A 511 44.43 -9.90 9.70
CA CYS A 511 45.19 -9.90 10.92
C CYS A 511 44.28 -9.60 12.12
N CYS A 512 44.64 -10.17 13.26
CA CYS A 512 43.96 -9.95 14.53
C CYS A 512 45.01 -9.92 15.64
N GLY A 513 44.96 -8.91 16.50
CA GLY A 513 45.86 -8.79 17.64
C GLY A 513 45.62 -7.49 18.42
N THR A 514 46.46 -7.21 19.41
CA THR A 514 46.40 -5.91 20.09
C THR A 514 46.81 -4.79 19.13
N PRO A 515 46.31 -3.54 19.29
CA PRO A 515 46.76 -2.41 18.47
C PRO A 515 48.29 -2.27 18.45
N GLN A 516 48.95 -2.48 19.59
CA GLN A 516 50.41 -2.44 19.72
C GLN A 516 51.09 -3.56 18.94
N PHE A 517 50.55 -4.78 18.97
CA PHE A 517 51.04 -5.91 18.18
C PHE A 517 50.95 -5.62 16.67
N LEU A 518 49.78 -5.13 16.21
CA LEU A 518 49.57 -4.82 14.80
C LEU A 518 50.50 -3.70 14.31
N LYS A 519 50.68 -2.64 15.11
CA LYS A 519 51.65 -1.57 14.82
C LYS A 519 53.09 -2.09 14.79
N LYS A 520 53.45 -2.98 15.71
CA LYS A 520 54.79 -3.57 15.77
C LYS A 520 55.09 -4.48 14.58
N ARG A 521 54.09 -5.24 14.12
CA ARG A 521 54.23 -6.24 13.04
C ARG A 521 54.15 -5.64 11.65
N PHE A 522 53.18 -4.76 11.41
CA PHE A 522 52.88 -4.22 10.09
C PHE A 522 53.35 -2.78 9.92
N GLY A 523 53.70 -2.07 10.99
CA GLY A 523 54.25 -0.72 10.92
C GLY A 523 55.50 -0.66 10.03
N THR A 524 55.58 0.38 9.22
CA THR A 524 56.73 0.79 8.40
C THR A 524 57.87 1.46 9.18
N GLY A 525 57.79 1.54 10.52
CA GLY A 525 58.76 2.26 11.36
C GLY A 525 58.12 3.40 12.15
N TYR A 526 58.88 4.46 12.42
CA TYR A 526 58.41 5.70 13.04
C TYR A 526 58.20 6.77 11.96
N VAL A 527 57.16 7.58 12.07
CA VAL A 527 56.94 8.71 11.15
C VAL A 527 57.38 9.99 11.83
N MET A 528 58.41 10.62 11.28
CA MET A 528 58.84 11.96 11.66
C MET A 528 58.09 12.99 10.81
N THR A 529 57.22 13.77 11.42
CA THR A 529 56.51 14.88 10.78
C THR A 529 57.33 16.16 10.94
N VAL A 530 57.60 16.83 9.84
CA VAL A 530 58.42 18.05 9.81
C VAL A 530 57.63 19.18 9.16
N VAL A 531 57.67 20.38 9.75
CA VAL A 531 56.97 21.57 9.27
C VAL A 531 57.96 22.54 8.64
N ALA A 532 57.75 22.89 7.36
CA ALA A 532 58.57 23.87 6.64
C ALA A 532 58.24 25.31 7.05
N ALA A 533 59.26 26.18 7.06
CA ALA A 533 59.12 27.61 7.32
C ALA A 533 58.32 28.33 6.23
N GLU A 534 57.68 29.45 6.59
CA GLU A 534 56.64 30.05 5.74
C GLU A 534 57.09 30.47 4.34
N LYS A 535 58.36 30.81 4.16
CA LYS A 535 58.96 31.34 2.92
C LYS A 535 59.66 30.26 2.06
N ALA A 536 59.57 28.98 2.43
CA ALA A 536 60.26 27.89 1.74
C ALA A 536 59.31 27.01 0.91
N SER A 537 59.80 26.50 -0.23
CA SER A 537 59.12 25.46 -1.00
C SER A 537 59.15 24.15 -0.21
N ALA A 538 57.98 23.62 0.15
CA ALA A 538 57.86 22.40 0.95
C ALA A 538 58.44 21.16 0.24
N GLN A 539 58.43 21.12 -1.10
CA GLN A 539 58.99 20.01 -1.87
C GLN A 539 60.52 19.99 -1.82
N ASP A 540 61.17 21.15 -1.99
CA ASP A 540 62.64 21.24 -1.96
C ASP A 540 63.20 20.94 -0.57
N VAL A 541 62.50 21.43 0.47
CA VAL A 541 62.84 21.16 1.88
C VAL A 541 62.67 19.68 2.20
N ALA A 542 61.55 19.07 1.78
CA ALA A 542 61.31 17.65 1.98
C ALA A 542 62.38 16.77 1.31
N GLU A 543 62.81 17.10 0.08
CA GLU A 543 63.82 16.32 -0.63
C GLU A 543 65.21 16.45 0.00
N THR A 544 65.58 17.66 0.40
CA THR A 544 66.84 17.93 1.11
C THR A 544 66.89 17.16 2.44
N LEU A 545 65.77 17.15 3.18
CA LEU A 545 65.69 16.48 4.48
C LEU A 545 65.60 14.98 4.37
N THR A 546 64.93 14.44 3.34
CA THR A 546 64.94 12.99 3.08
C THR A 546 66.37 12.53 2.80
N ARG A 547 67.14 13.25 1.98
CA ARG A 547 68.56 12.93 1.73
C ARG A 547 69.41 13.04 2.99
N THR A 548 69.11 14.00 3.85
CA THR A 548 69.84 14.20 5.10
C THR A 548 69.52 13.10 6.11
N ALA A 549 68.24 12.76 6.25
CA ALA A 549 67.77 11.65 7.08
C ALA A 549 68.37 10.32 6.61
N ALA A 550 68.42 10.07 5.30
CA ALA A 550 69.01 8.86 4.71
C ALA A 550 70.53 8.74 4.95
N ARG A 551 71.24 9.85 5.22
CA ARG A 551 72.68 9.82 5.60
C ARG A 551 72.91 9.33 7.02
N TYR A 552 72.03 9.69 7.94
CA TYR A 552 72.12 9.26 9.35
C TYR A 552 71.43 7.93 9.61
N ILE A 553 70.35 7.66 8.87
CA ILE A 553 69.49 6.48 9.03
C ILE A 553 69.34 5.79 7.67
N PRO A 554 70.20 4.79 7.34
CA PRO A 554 70.04 3.98 6.14
C PRO A 554 68.64 3.34 6.06
N GLY A 555 67.88 3.67 5.02
CA GLY A 555 66.50 3.19 4.84
C GLY A 555 65.41 4.20 5.23
N ALA A 556 65.76 5.45 5.56
CA ALA A 556 64.78 6.51 5.71
C ALA A 556 64.10 6.83 4.35
N GLU A 557 62.78 6.71 4.31
CA GLU A 557 61.97 6.92 3.11
C GLU A 557 61.12 8.18 3.22
N ARG A 558 60.83 8.79 2.07
CA ARG A 558 59.95 9.96 2.00
C ARG A 558 58.49 9.53 2.11
N GLY A 559 57.78 10.08 3.09
CA GLY A 559 56.33 9.95 3.24
C GLY A 559 55.54 11.01 2.47
N LYS A 560 54.29 11.25 2.88
CA LYS A 560 53.38 12.19 2.20
C LYS A 560 53.75 13.65 2.50
N VAL A 561 53.47 14.55 1.56
CA VAL A 561 53.60 16.01 1.72
C VAL A 561 52.22 16.64 1.72
N HIS A 562 51.84 17.28 2.83
CA HIS A 562 50.57 17.98 3.02
C HIS A 562 50.84 19.47 3.27
N GLY A 563 50.73 20.28 2.22
CA GLY A 563 50.98 21.72 2.30
C GLY A 563 52.42 22.03 2.73
N LYS A 564 52.61 22.56 3.95
CA LYS A 564 53.93 22.85 4.55
C LYS A 564 54.43 21.74 5.48
N GLN A 565 53.65 20.70 5.72
CA GLN A 565 54.05 19.55 6.52
C GLN A 565 54.46 18.40 5.60
N PHE A 566 55.52 17.68 5.96
CA PHE A 566 55.93 16.47 5.26
C PHE A 566 56.40 15.41 6.24
N GLU A 567 56.22 14.16 5.82
CA GLU A 567 56.50 12.98 6.63
C GLU A 567 57.76 12.28 6.13
N ILE A 568 58.59 11.80 7.05
CA ILE A 568 59.74 10.94 6.77
C ILE A 568 59.54 9.66 7.58
N ILE A 569 59.58 8.50 6.91
CA ILE A 569 59.44 7.19 7.52
C ILE A 569 60.83 6.72 7.92
N LEU A 570 61.03 6.51 9.22
CA LEU A 570 62.28 6.07 9.83
C LEU A 570 62.19 4.58 10.21
N PRO A 571 63.05 3.70 9.66
CA PRO A 571 63.01 2.28 9.95
C PRO A 571 63.28 1.97 11.42
N LYS A 572 62.58 0.97 11.95
CA LYS A 572 62.67 0.60 13.37
C LYS A 572 64.01 -0.01 13.75
N GLU A 573 64.67 -0.71 12.84
CA GLU A 573 65.97 -1.36 13.11
C GLU A 573 67.06 -0.37 13.52
N GLN A 574 66.89 0.92 13.24
CA GLN A 574 67.88 1.96 13.50
C GLN A 574 67.42 2.98 14.56
N GLN A 575 66.56 2.54 15.48
CA GLN A 575 66.08 3.37 16.58
C GLN A 575 67.23 3.98 17.42
N GLU A 576 68.37 3.31 17.52
CA GLU A 576 69.57 3.81 18.22
C GLU A 576 70.21 5.04 17.55
N SER A 577 70.00 5.23 16.24
CA SER A 577 70.57 6.34 15.47
C SER A 577 69.68 7.59 15.44
N PHE A 578 68.44 7.50 15.97
CA PHE A 578 67.48 8.60 15.96
C PHE A 578 67.95 9.85 16.73
N PRO A 579 68.56 9.74 17.93
CA PRO A 579 69.00 10.91 18.69
C PRO A 579 69.99 11.79 17.93
N GLN A 580 70.90 11.17 17.15
CA GLN A 580 71.89 11.90 16.35
C GLN A 580 71.25 12.72 15.23
N LEU A 581 70.21 12.17 14.60
CA LEU A 581 69.43 12.89 13.60
C LEU A 581 68.67 14.07 14.24
N PHE A 582 68.01 13.86 15.38
CA PHE A 582 67.23 14.91 16.04
C PHE A 582 68.11 16.05 16.56
N GLU A 583 69.27 15.74 17.14
CA GLU A 583 70.24 16.76 17.57
C GLU A 583 70.76 17.60 16.39
N TYR A 584 70.97 16.97 15.23
CA TYR A 584 71.35 17.68 14.02
C TYR A 584 70.22 18.59 13.50
N LEU A 585 68.97 18.11 13.50
CA LEU A 585 67.80 18.87 13.06
C LEU A 585 67.50 20.07 13.98
N GLU A 586 67.71 19.94 15.29
CA GLU A 586 67.59 21.06 16.23
C GLU A 586 68.67 22.11 16.03
N LYS A 587 69.94 21.71 15.89
CA LYS A 587 71.06 22.64 15.68
C LYS A 587 71.00 23.34 14.32
N SER A 588 70.45 22.68 13.31
CA SER A 588 70.41 23.16 11.91
C SER A 588 69.04 23.67 11.47
N LYS A 589 68.18 24.04 12.42
CA LYS A 589 66.78 24.42 12.17
C LYS A 589 66.61 25.58 11.18
N ASP A 590 67.40 26.64 11.36
CA ASP A 590 67.34 27.85 10.51
C ASP A 590 67.92 27.60 9.11
N SER A 591 68.98 26.78 9.01
CA SER A 591 69.63 26.47 7.73
C SER A 591 68.81 25.51 6.87
N LEU A 592 68.09 24.58 7.51
CA LEU A 592 67.17 23.63 6.87
C LEU A 592 65.77 24.22 6.60
N LYS A 593 65.51 25.45 7.09
CA LYS A 593 64.22 26.17 6.95
C LYS A 593 63.02 25.39 7.53
N ILE A 594 63.18 24.83 8.73
CA ILE A 594 62.17 24.03 9.45
C ILE A 594 61.66 24.82 10.66
N THR A 595 60.36 24.76 10.96
CA THR A 595 59.77 25.39 12.17
C THR A 595 59.62 24.42 13.33
N SER A 596 59.30 23.16 13.08
CA SER A 596 59.26 22.11 14.09
C SER A 596 59.36 20.73 13.43
N PHE A 597 59.79 19.74 14.20
CA PHE A 597 59.67 18.34 13.85
C PHE A 597 59.11 17.57 15.05
N GLY A 598 58.38 16.48 14.79
CA GLY A 598 57.81 15.60 15.79
C GLY A 598 57.94 14.15 15.35
N LEU A 599 58.11 13.25 16.30
CA LEU A 599 58.16 11.81 16.06
C LEU A 599 56.84 11.19 16.49
N SER A 600 56.20 10.46 15.59
CA SER A 600 54.98 9.70 15.87
C SER A 600 55.20 8.22 15.53
N LEU A 601 54.52 7.36 16.27
CA LEU A 601 54.40 5.94 15.92
C LEU A 601 53.37 5.80 14.80
N ASN A 602 53.55 4.80 13.95
CA ASN A 602 52.59 4.53 12.88
C ASN A 602 51.17 4.36 13.43
N THR A 603 50.24 4.98 12.73
CA THR A 603 48.82 4.90 13.03
C THR A 603 48.27 3.55 12.60
N LEU A 604 47.16 3.11 13.20
CA LEU A 604 46.43 1.94 12.69
C LEU A 604 45.98 2.15 11.24
N GLU A 605 45.83 3.40 10.79
CA GLU A 605 45.55 3.76 9.40
C GLU A 605 46.64 3.27 8.43
N GLN A 606 47.91 3.51 8.76
CA GLN A 606 49.02 3.06 7.92
C GLN A 606 49.15 1.53 7.92
N VAL A 607 48.90 0.89 9.07
CA VAL A 607 48.82 -0.57 9.15
C VAL A 607 47.70 -1.09 8.26
N PHE A 608 46.54 -0.45 8.29
CA PHE A 608 45.39 -0.81 7.45
C PHE A 608 45.72 -0.68 5.95
N LEU A 609 46.30 0.45 5.53
CA LEU A 609 46.71 0.67 4.14
C LEU A 609 47.72 -0.39 3.67
N LYS A 610 48.73 -0.70 4.49
CA LYS A 610 49.74 -1.69 4.13
C LYS A 610 49.20 -3.12 4.11
N VAL A 611 48.27 -3.45 5.01
CA VAL A 611 47.54 -4.73 4.96
C VAL A 611 46.67 -4.80 3.70
N ALA A 612 46.07 -3.69 3.27
CA ALA A 612 45.33 -3.61 2.02
C ALA A 612 46.23 -3.71 0.77
N GLU A 613 47.43 -3.13 0.79
CA GLU A 613 48.42 -3.22 -0.30
C GLU A 613 49.00 -4.64 -0.48
N ASN A 614 49.15 -5.41 0.60
CA ASN A 614 49.65 -6.78 0.57
C ASN A 614 48.59 -7.83 0.17
N THR A 615 47.40 -7.38 -0.24
CA THR A 615 46.31 -8.25 -0.71
C THR A 615 46.54 -8.64 -2.19
N ASP A 616 45.95 -9.74 -2.66
CA ASP A 616 46.15 -10.27 -4.02
C ASP A 616 46.01 -9.16 -5.10
N PRO A 617 47.01 -8.97 -5.98
CA PRO A 617 47.09 -7.83 -6.90
C PRO A 617 45.93 -7.77 -7.91
N ASN A 618 45.29 -8.90 -8.23
CA ASN A 618 44.16 -8.93 -9.18
C ASN A 618 42.92 -8.19 -8.68
N ASP A 619 42.63 -8.20 -7.36
CA ASP A 619 41.46 -7.50 -6.81
C ASP A 619 41.71 -5.98 -6.67
N MET A 620 42.99 -5.56 -6.63
CA MET A 620 43.39 -4.17 -6.43
C MET A 620 43.66 -3.43 -7.75
N ILE A 621 44.10 -4.12 -8.83
CA ILE A 621 44.28 -3.53 -10.17
C ILE A 621 42.94 -3.02 -10.71
N ASP A 622 41.86 -3.81 -10.60
CA ASP A 622 40.52 -3.37 -11.00
C ASP A 622 40.03 -2.17 -10.17
N PHE A 623 40.38 -2.10 -8.88
CA PHE A 623 40.00 -0.99 -7.99
C PHE A 623 40.73 0.32 -8.34
N VAL A 624 42.06 0.25 -8.52
CA VAL A 624 42.88 1.42 -8.80
C VAL A 624 42.62 1.93 -10.22
N ASP A 625 42.53 1.06 -11.23
CA ASP A 625 42.23 1.46 -12.61
C ASP A 625 40.81 2.05 -12.74
N ALA A 626 39.82 1.52 -12.02
CA ALA A 626 38.47 2.10 -12.01
C ALA A 626 38.41 3.47 -11.33
N SER A 627 39.24 3.70 -10.30
CA SER A 627 39.33 4.98 -9.61
C SER A 627 40.05 6.05 -10.43
N ILE A 628 41.14 5.67 -11.12
CA ILE A 628 41.93 6.54 -11.98
C ILE A 628 41.13 6.91 -13.22
N SER A 629 40.54 5.93 -13.92
CA SER A 629 39.70 6.18 -15.10
C SER A 629 38.50 7.10 -14.80
N ARG A 630 37.82 6.91 -13.67
CA ARG A 630 36.75 7.83 -13.24
C ARG A 630 37.27 9.24 -12.94
N SER A 631 38.44 9.35 -12.33
CA SER A 631 39.04 10.65 -12.05
C SER A 631 39.41 11.39 -13.34
N GLU A 632 39.94 10.69 -14.36
CA GLU A 632 40.24 11.24 -15.67
C GLU A 632 38.98 11.68 -16.43
N GLU A 633 37.93 10.85 -16.40
CA GLU A 633 36.62 11.20 -16.97
C GLU A 633 36.01 12.44 -16.29
N LEU A 634 36.11 12.56 -14.96
CA LEU A 634 35.65 13.73 -14.21
C LEU A 634 36.43 14.99 -14.57
N ILE A 635 37.76 14.88 -14.73
CA ILE A 635 38.62 15.99 -15.17
C ILE A 635 38.27 16.42 -16.59
N GLN A 636 37.99 15.47 -17.49
CA GLN A 636 37.51 15.77 -18.85
C GLN A 636 36.12 16.44 -18.83
N ALA A 637 35.20 15.96 -18.00
CA ALA A 637 33.87 16.55 -17.86
C ALA A 637 33.92 17.99 -17.32
N GLN A 638 34.85 18.30 -16.42
CA GLN A 638 35.07 19.66 -15.92
C GLN A 638 35.60 20.63 -16.99
N ARG A 639 36.25 20.13 -18.05
CA ARG A 639 36.78 20.94 -19.16
C ARG A 639 35.76 21.25 -20.25
N ALA A 640 34.54 20.71 -20.20
CA ALA A 640 33.52 20.93 -21.22
C ALA A 640 33.00 22.39 -21.22
N VAL A 641 32.89 22.98 -22.42
CA VAL A 641 32.41 24.37 -22.60
C VAL A 641 30.93 24.48 -22.21
N ARG A 642 30.62 25.37 -21.26
CA ARG A 642 29.24 25.65 -20.85
C ARG A 642 28.48 26.41 -21.94
N GLN A 643 27.30 25.92 -22.30
CA GLN A 643 26.40 26.62 -23.22
C GLN A 643 25.85 27.90 -22.58
N THR A 644 25.65 28.97 -23.37
CA THR A 644 25.10 30.25 -22.90
C THR A 644 23.87 30.68 -23.72
N GLY A 645 23.03 31.56 -23.15
CA GLY A 645 21.85 32.13 -23.82
C GLY A 645 20.67 31.17 -24.02
N TYR A 646 19.99 31.26 -25.17
CA TYR A 646 18.80 30.45 -25.47
C TYR A 646 19.09 28.95 -25.59
N SER A 647 20.29 28.58 -26.03
CA SER A 647 20.71 27.16 -26.07
C SER A 647 20.73 26.56 -24.66
N LEU A 648 21.18 27.33 -23.66
CA LEU A 648 21.16 26.91 -22.26
C LEU A 648 19.72 26.76 -21.76
N MET A 649 18.82 27.70 -22.07
CA MET A 649 17.41 27.60 -21.68
C MET A 649 16.74 26.35 -22.26
N PHE A 650 16.98 26.04 -23.54
CA PHE A 650 16.42 24.85 -24.17
C PHE A 650 17.03 23.56 -23.62
N ALA A 651 18.34 23.55 -23.34
CA ALA A 651 19.02 22.43 -22.70
C ALA A 651 18.47 22.19 -21.27
N GLN A 652 18.26 23.25 -20.49
CA GLN A 652 17.66 23.19 -19.16
C GLN A 652 16.20 22.70 -19.21
N LEU A 653 15.40 23.21 -20.16
CA LEU A 653 14.03 22.78 -20.35
C LEU A 653 13.97 21.29 -20.72
N ARG A 654 14.80 20.85 -21.67
CA ARG A 654 14.94 19.44 -22.06
C ARG A 654 15.37 18.57 -20.88
N ALA A 655 16.32 19.03 -20.06
CA ALA A 655 16.80 18.28 -18.90
C ALA A 655 15.70 18.09 -17.83
N ILE A 656 14.96 19.15 -17.49
CA ILE A 656 13.85 19.07 -16.54
C ILE A 656 12.73 18.17 -17.10
N PHE A 657 12.42 18.31 -18.39
CA PHE A 657 11.41 17.49 -19.05
C PHE A 657 11.81 16.01 -19.10
N ALA A 658 13.07 15.71 -19.43
CA ALA A 658 13.61 14.36 -19.43
C ALA A 658 13.64 13.74 -18.03
N LYS A 659 14.04 14.52 -17.01
CA LYS A 659 13.95 14.11 -15.60
C LYS A 659 12.51 13.71 -15.25
N ARG A 660 11.54 14.54 -15.62
CA ARG A 660 10.13 14.29 -15.29
C ARG A 660 9.58 13.06 -16.02
N PHE A 661 9.94 12.88 -17.29
CA PHE A 661 9.62 11.68 -18.05
C PHE A 661 10.22 10.41 -17.42
N LEU A 662 11.51 10.43 -17.08
CA LEU A 662 12.18 9.31 -16.41
C LEU A 662 11.56 8.99 -15.04
N TYR A 663 11.17 10.02 -14.28
CA TYR A 663 10.45 9.85 -13.02
C TYR A 663 9.10 9.15 -13.24
N CYS A 664 8.29 9.59 -14.21
CA CYS A 664 7.01 8.96 -14.53
C CYS A 664 7.15 7.51 -15.00
N VAL A 665 8.14 7.20 -15.85
CA VAL A 665 8.37 5.84 -16.36
C VAL A 665 8.88 4.91 -15.25
N ARG A 666 9.82 5.38 -14.42
CA ARG A 666 10.34 4.59 -13.29
C ARG A 666 9.29 4.37 -12.21
N ASN A 667 8.37 5.32 -12.02
CA ASN A 667 7.23 5.17 -11.12
C ASN A 667 5.99 4.60 -11.84
N TRP A 668 6.18 3.49 -12.54
CA TRP A 668 5.16 2.81 -13.35
C TRP A 668 3.88 2.48 -12.55
N SER A 669 4.01 2.19 -11.25
CA SER A 669 2.87 1.89 -10.38
C SER A 669 1.89 3.06 -10.23
N GLN A 670 2.41 4.29 -10.13
CA GLN A 670 1.59 5.49 -10.08
C GLN A 670 0.96 5.77 -11.44
N LEU A 671 1.71 5.61 -12.52
CA LEU A 671 1.23 5.81 -13.88
C LEU A 671 0.08 4.86 -14.22
N ILE A 672 0.20 3.58 -13.84
CA ILE A 672 -0.90 2.60 -13.96
C ILE A 672 -2.11 3.03 -13.15
N GLY A 673 -1.94 3.40 -11.88
CA GLY A 673 -3.05 3.84 -11.04
C GLY A 673 -3.77 5.08 -11.59
N GLN A 674 -3.00 6.04 -12.12
CA GLN A 674 -3.49 7.32 -12.63
C GLN A 674 -4.20 7.19 -14.00
N VAL A 675 -3.87 6.15 -14.80
CA VAL A 675 -4.47 5.93 -16.13
C VAL A 675 -5.52 4.81 -16.12
N LEU A 676 -5.18 3.64 -15.59
CA LEU A 676 -6.03 2.45 -15.68
C LEU A 676 -7.25 2.50 -14.77
N ILE A 677 -7.14 3.08 -13.56
CA ILE A 677 -8.30 3.16 -12.64
C ILE A 677 -9.39 4.08 -13.22
N PRO A 678 -9.09 5.32 -13.65
CA PRO A 678 -10.09 6.19 -14.25
C PRO A 678 -10.69 5.64 -15.55
N LEU A 679 -9.86 5.04 -16.41
CA LEU A 679 -10.31 4.41 -17.64
C LEU A 679 -11.22 3.20 -17.34
N GLY A 680 -10.85 2.38 -16.35
CA GLY A 680 -11.63 1.24 -15.89
C GLY A 680 -13.00 1.63 -15.35
N ILE A 681 -13.09 2.74 -14.59
CA ILE A 681 -14.38 3.29 -14.12
C ILE A 681 -15.27 3.64 -15.31
N LEU A 682 -14.74 4.35 -16.32
CA LEU A 682 -15.53 4.73 -17.50
C LEU A 682 -15.94 3.52 -18.35
N ILE A 683 -15.04 2.55 -18.55
CA ILE A 683 -15.35 1.31 -19.27
C ILE A 683 -16.43 0.51 -18.53
N LEU A 684 -16.36 0.43 -17.21
CA LEU A 684 -17.37 -0.27 -16.39
C LEU A 684 -18.75 0.38 -16.56
N ILE A 685 -18.83 1.72 -16.55
CA ILE A 685 -20.10 2.43 -16.78
C ILE A 685 -20.59 2.22 -18.21
N GLY A 686 -19.69 2.26 -19.19
CA GLY A 686 -19.99 1.93 -20.59
C GLY A 686 -20.57 0.53 -20.73
N TYR A 687 -19.99 -0.44 -20.03
CA TYR A 687 -20.47 -1.82 -19.99
C TYR A 687 -21.85 -1.94 -19.32
N LEU A 688 -22.06 -1.28 -18.16
CA LEU A 688 -23.36 -1.26 -17.48
C LEU A 688 -24.45 -0.63 -18.36
N SER A 689 -24.13 0.49 -19.03
CA SER A 689 -25.01 1.15 -20.00
C SER A 689 -25.32 0.22 -21.19
N GLY A 690 -24.31 -0.50 -21.69
CA GLY A 690 -24.44 -1.50 -22.76
C GLY A 690 -25.35 -2.67 -22.41
N ILE A 691 -25.26 -3.23 -21.20
CA ILE A 691 -26.16 -4.29 -20.72
C ILE A 691 -27.62 -3.80 -20.75
N GLN A 692 -27.86 -2.58 -20.29
CA GLN A 692 -29.21 -2.03 -20.24
C GLN A 692 -29.79 -1.76 -21.63
N LYS A 693 -28.96 -1.35 -22.59
CA LYS A 693 -29.35 -1.17 -24.00
C LYS A 693 -29.74 -2.51 -24.67
N GLN A 694 -29.09 -3.62 -24.30
CA GLN A 694 -29.49 -4.96 -24.76
C GLN A 694 -30.81 -5.46 -24.15
N LEU A 695 -31.14 -5.03 -22.92
CA LEU A 695 -32.38 -5.38 -22.22
C LEU A 695 -33.60 -4.61 -22.76
N ASN A 696 -33.40 -3.39 -23.24
CA ASN A 696 -34.44 -2.49 -23.75
C ASN A 696 -34.62 -2.53 -25.28
N GLY A 697 -33.95 -3.44 -25.99
CA GLY A 697 -34.19 -3.61 -27.43
C GLY A 697 -35.62 -4.06 -27.69
N ASP A 698 -36.27 -3.44 -28.68
CA ASP A 698 -37.60 -3.83 -29.21
C ASP A 698 -37.52 -5.25 -29.79
N LYS A 699 -37.56 -6.25 -28.91
CA LYS A 699 -37.58 -7.68 -29.27
C LYS A 699 -39.00 -8.19 -29.14
N GLU A 700 -39.46 -8.87 -30.19
CA GLU A 700 -40.70 -9.63 -30.19
C GLU A 700 -40.72 -10.62 -29.02
N ARG A 701 -41.79 -10.59 -28.22
CA ARG A 701 -41.99 -11.53 -27.11
C ARG A 701 -43.14 -12.48 -27.44
N VAL A 702 -42.80 -13.76 -27.62
CA VAL A 702 -43.78 -14.83 -27.84
C VAL A 702 -44.29 -15.34 -26.48
N PHE A 703 -45.61 -15.40 -26.32
CA PHE A 703 -46.25 -15.98 -25.14
C PHE A 703 -46.33 -17.50 -25.31
N SER A 704 -45.34 -18.21 -24.81
CA SER A 704 -45.27 -19.68 -24.84
C SER A 704 -44.89 -20.24 -23.47
N VAL A 705 -45.26 -21.49 -23.19
CA VAL A 705 -44.93 -22.16 -21.92
C VAL A 705 -43.41 -22.28 -21.75
N ALA A 706 -42.68 -22.53 -22.85
CA ALA A 706 -41.21 -22.53 -22.87
C ALA A 706 -40.56 -21.18 -22.58
N THR A 707 -41.32 -20.06 -22.64
CA THR A 707 -40.83 -18.73 -22.23
C THR A 707 -40.65 -18.66 -20.71
N PHE A 708 -41.36 -19.50 -19.95
CA PHE A 708 -41.06 -19.71 -18.54
C PHE A 708 -39.89 -20.69 -18.40
N GLY A 709 -39.12 -20.56 -17.32
CA GLY A 709 -38.06 -21.52 -17.00
C GLY A 709 -38.62 -22.91 -16.70
N PRO A 710 -37.88 -23.78 -15.98
CA PRO A 710 -38.53 -24.97 -15.43
C PRO A 710 -39.80 -24.52 -14.69
N SER A 711 -40.90 -25.25 -14.79
CA SER A 711 -42.20 -24.82 -14.25
C SER A 711 -42.98 -26.00 -13.73
N ARG A 712 -43.51 -25.89 -12.50
CA ARG A 712 -44.43 -26.89 -11.93
C ARG A 712 -45.86 -26.41 -12.16
N ILE A 713 -46.68 -27.22 -12.84
CA ILE A 713 -48.00 -26.80 -13.31
C ILE A 713 -49.05 -27.69 -12.64
N PRO A 714 -49.77 -27.18 -11.62
CA PRO A 714 -50.88 -27.91 -11.03
C PRO A 714 -52.09 -27.90 -11.94
N VAL A 715 -52.70 -29.08 -12.12
CA VAL A 715 -53.97 -29.26 -12.81
C VAL A 715 -54.92 -29.96 -11.86
N LYS A 716 -55.94 -29.26 -11.36
CA LYS A 716 -56.98 -29.86 -10.51
C LYS A 716 -58.14 -30.31 -11.38
N VAL A 717 -58.48 -31.60 -11.30
CA VAL A 717 -59.51 -32.23 -12.12
C VAL A 717 -60.66 -32.67 -11.24
N GLU A 718 -61.78 -31.93 -11.26
CA GLU A 718 -63.02 -32.34 -10.55
C GLU A 718 -63.87 -33.28 -11.42
N GLN A 719 -63.82 -33.11 -12.76
CA GLN A 719 -64.45 -33.99 -13.73
C GLN A 719 -63.56 -34.09 -14.99
N ARG A 720 -63.30 -35.32 -15.46
CA ARG A 720 -62.43 -35.57 -16.62
C ARG A 720 -63.19 -35.32 -17.92
N SER A 721 -62.75 -34.31 -18.69
CA SER A 721 -63.32 -33.94 -19.99
C SER A 721 -62.21 -33.89 -21.06
N PRO A 722 -62.53 -33.96 -22.38
CA PRO A 722 -61.51 -34.04 -23.44
C PRO A 722 -60.57 -32.82 -23.48
N ILE A 723 -61.03 -31.65 -23.00
CA ILE A 723 -60.20 -30.46 -22.88
C ILE A 723 -59.10 -30.60 -21.82
N VAL A 724 -59.31 -31.40 -20.76
CA VAL A 724 -58.30 -31.67 -19.73
C VAL A 724 -57.14 -32.47 -20.30
N SER A 725 -57.44 -33.53 -21.07
CA SER A 725 -56.41 -34.31 -21.75
C SER A 725 -55.65 -33.49 -22.79
N ALA A 726 -56.35 -32.61 -23.52
CA ALA A 726 -55.71 -31.70 -24.46
C ALA A 726 -54.80 -30.68 -23.76
N TYR A 727 -55.22 -30.15 -22.62
CA TYR A 727 -54.44 -29.20 -21.81
C TYR A 727 -53.16 -29.85 -21.25
N ILE A 728 -53.28 -31.06 -20.70
CA ILE A 728 -52.12 -31.82 -20.20
C ILE A 728 -51.13 -32.12 -21.34
N ASP A 729 -51.61 -32.47 -22.54
CA ASP A 729 -50.75 -32.72 -23.70
C ASP A 729 -50.04 -31.44 -24.21
N VAL A 730 -50.75 -30.30 -24.28
CA VAL A 730 -50.16 -29.00 -24.69
C VAL A 730 -49.05 -28.58 -23.72
N VAL A 731 -49.28 -28.75 -22.41
CA VAL A 731 -48.34 -28.32 -21.39
C VAL A 731 -47.14 -29.28 -21.24
N SER A 732 -47.36 -30.59 -21.37
CA SER A 732 -46.32 -31.63 -21.21
C SER A 732 -45.35 -31.72 -22.39
N LYS A 733 -45.75 -31.29 -23.59
CA LYS A 733 -44.89 -31.23 -24.78
C LYS A 733 -43.84 -30.12 -24.75
N GLU A 734 -43.98 -29.16 -23.83
CA GLU A 734 -43.09 -28.01 -23.75
C GLU A 734 -41.87 -28.32 -22.86
N PRO A 735 -40.63 -27.96 -23.27
CA PRO A 735 -39.42 -28.36 -22.56
C PRO A 735 -39.37 -27.76 -21.15
N LYS A 736 -39.04 -28.58 -20.15
CA LYS A 736 -38.84 -28.20 -18.72
C LYS A 736 -40.12 -27.97 -17.91
N SER A 737 -41.30 -28.33 -18.40
CA SER A 737 -42.53 -28.35 -17.60
C SER A 737 -42.72 -29.68 -16.84
N GLN A 738 -43.25 -29.63 -15.62
CA GLN A 738 -43.71 -30.80 -14.87
C GLN A 738 -45.17 -30.59 -14.48
N VAL A 739 -46.06 -31.45 -14.97
CA VAL A 739 -47.49 -31.39 -14.68
C VAL A 739 -47.80 -32.24 -13.45
N TYR A 740 -48.56 -31.68 -12.51
CA TYR A 740 -49.03 -32.38 -11.30
C TYR A 740 -50.56 -32.39 -11.33
N GLU A 741 -51.15 -33.58 -11.47
CA GLU A 741 -52.60 -33.77 -11.42
C GLU A 741 -53.04 -33.88 -9.95
N LEU A 742 -53.95 -33.00 -9.53
CA LEU A 742 -54.53 -32.96 -8.18
C LEU A 742 -55.95 -33.53 -8.21
N GLY A 743 -56.27 -34.37 -7.23
CA GLY A 743 -57.59 -34.97 -7.09
C GLY A 743 -58.67 -33.97 -6.64
N PRO A 744 -59.95 -34.36 -6.66
CA PRO A 744 -61.05 -33.50 -6.21
C PRO A 744 -60.92 -33.10 -4.74
N ASP A 745 -60.42 -34.01 -3.89
CA ASP A 745 -60.25 -33.82 -2.43
C ASP A 745 -58.98 -33.04 -2.04
N ASP A 746 -58.03 -32.87 -2.97
CA ASP A 746 -56.78 -32.17 -2.69
C ASP A 746 -57.00 -30.64 -2.66
N ASN A 747 -56.53 -30.00 -1.59
CA ASN A 747 -56.63 -28.56 -1.46
C ASN A 747 -55.42 -27.84 -2.09
N LEU A 748 -55.68 -27.10 -3.17
CA LEU A 748 -54.66 -26.37 -3.95
C LEU A 748 -53.80 -25.44 -3.07
N THR A 749 -54.39 -24.79 -2.06
CA THR A 749 -53.64 -23.88 -1.16
C THR A 749 -52.60 -24.63 -0.34
N THR A 750 -52.99 -25.76 0.25
CA THR A 750 -52.08 -26.60 1.05
C THR A 750 -50.97 -27.19 0.19
N TRP A 751 -51.26 -27.58 -1.04
CA TRP A 751 -50.25 -28.07 -1.98
C TRP A 751 -49.23 -26.99 -2.32
N VAL A 752 -49.68 -25.77 -2.61
CA VAL A 752 -48.77 -24.64 -2.91
C VAL A 752 -47.96 -24.20 -1.68
N GLU A 753 -48.48 -24.36 -0.46
CA GLU A 753 -47.76 -24.08 0.79
C GLU A 753 -46.63 -25.09 1.07
N HIS A 754 -46.81 -26.35 0.71
CA HIS A 754 -45.82 -27.42 0.91
C HIS A 754 -44.76 -27.48 -0.19
N LEU A 755 -44.95 -26.77 -1.30
CA LEU A 755 -43.92 -26.67 -2.33
C LEU A 755 -42.72 -25.88 -1.79
N PRO A 756 -41.48 -26.40 -1.92
CA PRO A 756 -40.30 -25.59 -1.66
C PRO A 756 -40.35 -24.38 -2.59
N LYS A 757 -40.24 -23.16 -2.03
CA LYS A 757 -40.22 -21.88 -2.77
C LYS A 757 -38.95 -21.72 -3.65
N GLN A 758 -38.34 -22.81 -4.09
CA GLN A 758 -37.23 -22.79 -5.05
C GLN A 758 -37.73 -22.50 -6.45
N LEU A 759 -36.90 -21.82 -7.25
CA LEU A 759 -37.03 -21.91 -8.70
C LEU A 759 -36.84 -23.39 -9.09
N PRO A 760 -37.72 -23.97 -9.91
CA PRO A 760 -38.79 -23.33 -10.66
C PRO A 760 -40.04 -22.96 -9.86
N ALA A 761 -40.51 -21.72 -10.04
CA ALA A 761 -41.80 -21.30 -9.51
C ALA A 761 -42.92 -22.21 -10.03
N ALA A 762 -43.97 -22.40 -9.22
CA ALA A 762 -45.26 -22.79 -9.78
C ALA A 762 -45.56 -21.85 -10.94
N GLY A 763 -45.75 -22.42 -12.13
CA GLY A 763 -45.95 -21.67 -13.36
C GLY A 763 -47.35 -21.08 -13.40
N PHE A 764 -48.11 -21.47 -14.41
CA PHE A 764 -49.56 -21.32 -14.43
C PHE A 764 -50.20 -22.70 -14.25
N GLY A 765 -51.51 -22.79 -14.16
CA GLY A 765 -52.23 -24.03 -13.93
C GLY A 765 -53.70 -23.89 -14.31
N ALA A 766 -54.50 -24.93 -14.06
CA ALA A 766 -55.93 -24.90 -14.35
C ALA A 766 -56.73 -25.73 -13.34
N VAL A 767 -57.94 -25.27 -13.04
CA VAL A 767 -58.96 -26.00 -12.30
C VAL A 767 -60.14 -26.21 -13.23
N PHE A 768 -60.45 -27.47 -13.54
CA PHE A 768 -61.58 -27.84 -14.39
C PHE A 768 -62.76 -28.28 -13.52
N ALA A 769 -63.74 -27.38 -13.35
CA ALA A 769 -64.99 -27.61 -12.62
C ALA A 769 -66.14 -27.94 -13.59
N LYS A 770 -67.31 -28.36 -13.06
CA LYS A 770 -68.46 -28.85 -13.85
C LYS A 770 -68.93 -27.89 -14.97
N ASN A 771 -69.01 -26.59 -14.68
CA ASN A 771 -69.52 -25.57 -15.61
C ASN A 771 -68.55 -24.38 -15.84
N ALA A 772 -67.36 -24.42 -15.25
CA ALA A 772 -66.41 -23.33 -15.29
C ALA A 772 -64.97 -23.85 -15.36
N VAL A 773 -64.11 -23.11 -16.06
CA VAL A 773 -62.67 -23.35 -16.08
C VAL A 773 -61.96 -22.19 -15.40
N GLU A 774 -61.23 -22.46 -14.32
CA GLU A 774 -60.40 -21.46 -13.67
C GLU A 774 -58.94 -21.61 -14.14
N VAL A 775 -58.45 -20.65 -14.92
CA VAL A 775 -57.03 -20.60 -15.31
C VAL A 775 -56.26 -19.89 -14.20
N LEU A 776 -55.28 -20.60 -13.64
CA LEU A 776 -54.42 -20.13 -12.56
C LEU A 776 -53.19 -19.43 -13.15
N PHE A 777 -52.95 -18.18 -12.77
CA PHE A 777 -51.76 -17.44 -13.19
C PHE A 777 -50.87 -17.04 -12.00
N ASN A 778 -49.56 -17.03 -12.22
CA ASN A 778 -48.58 -16.56 -11.24
C ASN A 778 -48.39 -15.04 -11.34
N SER A 779 -48.64 -14.32 -10.25
CA SER A 779 -48.60 -12.85 -10.26
C SER A 779 -47.19 -12.24 -10.34
N ARG A 780 -46.14 -13.01 -10.07
CA ARG A 780 -44.74 -12.54 -10.10
C ARG A 780 -44.15 -12.52 -11.49
N ALA A 781 -44.61 -13.39 -12.38
CA ALA A 781 -44.12 -13.43 -13.74
C ALA A 781 -44.91 -12.45 -14.62
N TYR A 782 -44.21 -11.46 -15.20
CA TYR A 782 -44.86 -10.36 -15.93
C TYR A 782 -45.82 -10.79 -17.03
N HIS A 783 -45.52 -11.90 -17.74
CA HIS A 783 -46.29 -12.40 -18.88
C HIS A 783 -47.10 -13.67 -18.56
N SER A 784 -47.31 -14.00 -17.28
CA SER A 784 -48.07 -15.19 -16.86
C SER A 784 -49.49 -15.19 -17.37
N LEU A 785 -50.20 -14.07 -17.23
CA LEU A 785 -51.59 -13.89 -17.63
C LEU A 785 -51.83 -14.25 -19.11
N PRO A 786 -51.24 -13.54 -20.10
CA PRO A 786 -51.48 -13.83 -21.51
C PRO A 786 -50.99 -15.21 -21.94
N THR A 787 -49.94 -15.74 -21.29
CA THR A 787 -49.43 -17.07 -21.61
C THR A 787 -50.31 -18.19 -21.06
N SER A 788 -50.87 -18.01 -19.87
CA SER A 788 -51.82 -18.97 -19.26
C SER A 788 -53.12 -19.06 -20.07
N LEU A 789 -53.56 -17.92 -20.62
CA LEU A 789 -54.70 -17.83 -21.53
C LEU A 789 -54.39 -18.54 -22.87
N ASN A 790 -53.25 -18.22 -23.49
CA ASN A 790 -52.81 -18.87 -24.73
C ASN A 790 -52.68 -20.41 -24.58
N ALA A 791 -52.22 -20.91 -23.42
CA ALA A 791 -52.15 -22.34 -23.15
C ALA A 791 -53.54 -23.00 -23.08
N TYR A 792 -54.53 -22.30 -22.52
CA TYR A 792 -55.92 -22.76 -22.49
C TYR A 792 -56.56 -22.74 -23.88
N ASP A 793 -56.39 -21.67 -24.65
CA ASP A 793 -56.96 -21.55 -26.00
C ASP A 793 -56.36 -22.58 -26.97
N ASN A 794 -55.07 -22.91 -26.83
CA ASN A 794 -54.45 -24.02 -27.55
C ASN A 794 -55.03 -25.39 -27.17
N ALA A 795 -55.36 -25.61 -25.89
CA ALA A 795 -56.02 -26.84 -25.45
C ALA A 795 -57.45 -26.93 -25.98
N ARG A 796 -58.17 -25.80 -26.00
CA ARG A 796 -59.51 -25.68 -26.58
C ARG A 796 -59.50 -26.00 -28.06
N LEU A 797 -58.62 -25.36 -28.84
CA LEU A 797 -58.43 -25.63 -30.26
C LEU A 797 -58.23 -27.13 -30.49
N LYS A 798 -57.32 -27.76 -29.74
CA LYS A 798 -57.02 -29.19 -29.89
C LYS A 798 -58.17 -30.13 -29.47
N SER A 799 -59.03 -29.70 -28.56
CA SER A 799 -60.19 -30.49 -28.13
C SER A 799 -61.40 -30.35 -29.05
N GLU A 800 -61.56 -29.18 -29.69
CA GLU A 800 -62.70 -28.85 -30.55
C GLU A 800 -62.41 -29.13 -32.04
N THR A 801 -61.14 -29.21 -32.45
CA THR A 801 -60.71 -29.62 -33.79
C THR A 801 -59.99 -30.97 -33.78
N ASP A 802 -60.22 -31.82 -34.79
CA ASP A 802 -59.48 -33.08 -35.00
C ASP A 802 -58.04 -32.86 -35.54
N ALA A 803 -57.57 -31.61 -35.62
CA ALA A 803 -56.26 -31.26 -36.16
C ALA A 803 -55.17 -31.48 -35.09
N SER A 804 -54.32 -32.49 -35.28
CA SER A 804 -53.28 -32.86 -34.31
C SER A 804 -52.15 -31.84 -34.13
N ASP A 805 -51.93 -30.96 -35.12
CA ASP A 805 -50.76 -30.07 -35.24
C ASP A 805 -51.06 -28.55 -35.17
N GLY A 806 -52.32 -28.13 -35.05
CA GLY A 806 -52.70 -26.72 -34.95
C GLY A 806 -52.22 -26.06 -33.65
N ARG A 807 -51.61 -24.86 -33.73
CA ARG A 807 -51.20 -24.05 -32.56
C ARG A 807 -51.42 -22.56 -32.77
N ILE A 808 -52.06 -21.91 -31.80
CA ILE A 808 -52.21 -20.46 -31.67
C ILE A 808 -50.95 -19.88 -31.01
N ARG A 809 -50.35 -18.88 -31.65
CA ARG A 809 -49.18 -18.17 -31.14
C ARG A 809 -49.51 -16.70 -30.95
N THR A 810 -49.69 -16.27 -29.71
CA THR A 810 -49.86 -14.86 -29.38
C THR A 810 -48.50 -14.22 -29.08
N GLN A 811 -48.27 -13.04 -29.65
CA GLN A 811 -47.01 -12.33 -29.58
C GLN A 811 -47.25 -10.86 -29.29
N LEU A 812 -46.33 -10.24 -28.55
CA LEU A 812 -46.34 -8.81 -28.28
C LEU A 812 -45.12 -8.15 -28.91
N LEU A 813 -45.37 -7.26 -29.86
CA LEU A 813 -44.39 -6.30 -30.37
C LEU A 813 -44.65 -4.95 -29.70
N ALA A 814 -43.74 -4.52 -28.84
CA ALA A 814 -43.81 -3.18 -28.26
C ALA A 814 -43.31 -2.18 -29.30
N TYR A 815 -44.21 -1.38 -29.89
CA TYR A 815 -43.81 -0.23 -30.70
C TYR A 815 -43.35 0.89 -29.77
N SER A 816 -42.04 1.19 -29.77
CA SER A 816 -41.55 2.42 -29.15
C SER A 816 -41.84 3.59 -30.10
N SER A 817 -42.90 4.37 -29.81
CA SER A 817 -43.12 5.62 -30.54
C SER A 817 -42.04 6.62 -30.13
N ASN A 818 -41.17 6.99 -31.07
CA ASN A 818 -40.48 8.27 -30.98
C ASN A 818 -41.56 9.36 -31.00
N ILE A 819 -41.58 10.25 -30.00
CA ILE A 819 -42.14 11.62 -29.97
C ILE A 819 -43.12 11.93 -28.79
N SER A 820 -42.82 13.08 -28.17
CA SER A 820 -43.65 14.07 -27.46
C SER A 820 -44.18 13.81 -26.05
N THR A 821 -43.60 14.57 -25.10
CA THR A 821 -44.32 15.38 -24.08
C THR A 821 -45.48 14.69 -23.35
N GLY A 822 -45.18 13.64 -22.60
CA GLY A 822 -46.03 13.15 -21.51
C GLY A 822 -45.30 13.34 -20.18
N SER A 823 -45.83 14.23 -19.34
CA SER A 823 -45.39 14.58 -17.99
C SER A 823 -45.50 13.40 -17.01
N GLY A 824 -44.64 12.39 -17.17
CA GLY A 824 -44.50 11.27 -16.25
C GLY A 824 -43.05 11.12 -15.80
N PRO A 825 -42.71 11.32 -14.52
CA PRO A 825 -41.33 11.26 -14.02
C PRO A 825 -40.71 9.85 -14.07
N SER A 826 -41.43 8.82 -14.53
CA SER A 826 -41.01 7.43 -14.38
C SER A 826 -40.34 6.79 -15.60
N ARG A 827 -40.37 7.40 -16.80
CA ARG A 827 -39.74 6.83 -18.00
C ARG A 827 -38.39 7.47 -18.37
N VAL A 828 -38.20 8.75 -18.02
CA VAL A 828 -36.90 9.45 -18.10
C VAL A 828 -35.85 8.78 -17.18
N VAL A 829 -36.30 8.02 -16.18
CA VAL A 829 -35.46 7.42 -15.14
C VAL A 829 -34.68 6.18 -15.60
N SER A 830 -35.02 5.49 -16.70
CA SER A 830 -34.29 4.25 -17.04
C SER A 830 -33.00 4.49 -17.83
N GLN A 831 -33.04 5.30 -18.90
CA GLN A 831 -31.85 5.61 -19.71
C GLN A 831 -31.17 6.90 -19.23
N GLY A 832 -31.96 7.89 -18.80
CA GLY A 832 -31.45 9.16 -18.28
C GLY A 832 -30.72 9.06 -16.93
N VAL A 833 -30.99 8.07 -16.07
CA VAL A 833 -30.24 7.90 -14.81
C VAL A 833 -28.80 7.42 -15.06
N VAL A 834 -28.58 6.53 -16.02
CA VAL A 834 -27.22 6.06 -16.34
C VAL A 834 -26.41 7.19 -16.96
N ASP A 835 -27.01 7.97 -17.86
CA ASP A 835 -26.37 9.14 -18.47
C ASP A 835 -26.18 10.30 -17.47
N ALA A 836 -27.10 10.46 -16.51
CA ALA A 836 -26.96 11.41 -15.40
C ALA A 836 -25.87 11.01 -14.40
N LEU A 837 -25.63 9.71 -14.20
CA LEU A 837 -24.55 9.21 -13.36
C LEU A 837 -23.17 9.39 -14.00
N LEU A 838 -23.08 9.55 -15.33
CA LEU A 838 -21.81 9.75 -16.04
C LEU A 838 -21.04 10.97 -15.54
N GLY A 839 -21.73 12.09 -15.24
CA GLY A 839 -21.11 13.33 -14.79
C GLY A 839 -20.28 13.19 -13.52
N PRO A 840 -20.87 12.76 -12.38
CA PRO A 840 -20.14 12.57 -11.13
C PRO A 840 -18.99 11.55 -11.23
N PHE A 841 -19.15 10.47 -12.00
CA PHE A 841 -18.07 9.49 -12.18
C PHE A 841 -16.93 10.01 -13.07
N LEU A 842 -17.23 10.83 -14.07
CA LEU A 842 -16.21 11.50 -14.88
C LEU A 842 -15.42 12.51 -14.06
N VAL A 843 -16.09 13.22 -13.14
CA VAL A 843 -15.42 14.09 -12.16
C VAL A 843 -14.49 13.30 -11.26
N LEU A 844 -14.93 12.13 -10.77
CA LEU A 844 -14.07 11.23 -9.99
C LEU A 844 -12.88 10.71 -10.81
N ALA A 845 -13.10 10.35 -12.07
CA ALA A 845 -12.05 9.88 -12.97
C ALA A 845 -10.98 10.96 -13.19
N LEU A 846 -11.39 12.19 -13.51
CA LEU A 846 -10.47 13.32 -13.73
C LEU A 846 -9.82 13.82 -12.44
N ALA A 847 -10.48 13.66 -11.29
CA ALA A 847 -9.91 13.94 -9.98
C ALA A 847 -8.68 13.08 -9.70
N LEU A 848 -8.80 11.77 -9.98
CA LEU A 848 -7.71 10.80 -9.86
C LEU A 848 -6.56 11.07 -10.85
N VAL A 849 -6.85 11.70 -11.99
CA VAL A 849 -5.84 12.09 -12.98
C VAL A 849 -5.08 13.34 -12.55
N THR A 850 -5.77 14.36 -12.05
CA THR A 850 -5.16 15.68 -11.78
C THR A 850 -4.47 15.75 -10.42
N SER A 851 -5.04 15.15 -9.37
CA SER A 851 -4.48 15.21 -8.01
C SER A 851 -3.03 14.73 -7.88
N PRO A 852 -2.60 13.63 -8.55
CA PRO A 852 -1.22 13.13 -8.42
C PRO A 852 -0.12 14.06 -8.94
N PHE A 853 -0.45 15.11 -9.71
CA PHE A 853 0.53 16.13 -10.12
C PHE A 853 1.20 16.83 -8.92
N VAL A 854 0.51 16.87 -7.77
CA VAL A 854 1.07 17.43 -6.53
C VAL A 854 2.26 16.63 -5.99
N ILE A 855 2.32 15.32 -6.27
CA ILE A 855 3.31 14.41 -5.66
C ILE A 855 4.71 14.81 -6.07
N PHE A 856 4.93 14.98 -7.38
CA PHE A 856 6.22 15.36 -7.94
C PHE A 856 6.70 16.70 -7.37
N LEU A 857 5.81 17.70 -7.33
CA LEU A 857 6.12 19.04 -6.82
C LEU A 857 6.50 19.05 -5.34
N VAL A 858 5.76 18.30 -4.52
CA VAL A 858 6.05 18.22 -3.08
C VAL A 858 7.33 17.43 -2.83
N GLU A 859 7.55 16.33 -3.54
CA GLU A 859 8.75 15.50 -3.40
C GLU A 859 10.02 16.28 -3.78
N GLU A 860 9.99 17.05 -4.86
CA GLU A 860 11.13 17.86 -5.30
C GLU A 860 11.48 18.98 -4.30
N ARG A 861 10.47 19.52 -3.62
CA ARG A 861 10.67 20.51 -2.56
C ARG A 861 11.17 19.87 -1.25
N VAL A 862 10.54 18.79 -0.81
CA VAL A 862 10.86 18.13 0.47
C VAL A 862 12.24 17.48 0.43
N SER A 863 12.64 16.93 -0.72
CA SER A 863 14.01 16.45 -0.96
C SER A 863 15.06 17.57 -1.04
N LYS A 864 14.65 18.84 -0.94
CA LYS A 864 15.49 20.03 -1.17
C LYS A 864 16.14 20.07 -2.57
N PHE A 865 15.76 19.18 -3.49
CA PHE A 865 16.33 19.14 -4.84
C PHE A 865 15.90 20.35 -5.69
N ALA A 866 14.69 20.87 -5.49
CA ALA A 866 14.26 22.14 -6.09
C ALA A 866 15.18 23.31 -5.69
N HIS A 867 15.64 23.31 -4.42
CA HIS A 867 16.60 24.30 -3.95
C HIS A 867 17.97 24.11 -4.61
N GLN A 868 18.45 22.87 -4.69
CA GLN A 868 19.69 22.53 -5.39
C GLN A 868 19.64 22.95 -6.87
N GLN A 869 18.54 22.72 -7.58
CA GLN A 869 18.33 23.19 -8.95
C GLN A 869 18.33 24.72 -9.04
N SER A 870 17.70 25.41 -8.10
CA SER A 870 17.75 26.87 -8.04
C SER A 870 19.17 27.40 -7.86
N LEU A 871 20.03 26.70 -7.10
CA LEU A 871 21.46 27.04 -6.93
C LEU A 871 22.26 26.83 -8.23
N THR A 872 21.81 25.94 -9.13
CA THR A 872 22.44 25.75 -10.46
C THR A 872 22.08 26.81 -11.50
N GLY A 873 21.29 27.83 -11.13
CA GLY A 873 20.95 28.96 -12.02
C GLY A 873 19.71 28.74 -12.91
N ILE A 874 18.88 27.74 -12.63
CA ILE A 874 17.59 27.55 -13.31
C ILE A 874 16.61 28.62 -12.82
N SER A 875 15.97 29.34 -13.74
CA SER A 875 14.95 30.32 -13.38
C SER A 875 13.67 29.65 -12.87
N PRO A 876 13.01 30.18 -11.82
CA PRO A 876 11.75 29.62 -11.32
C PRO A 876 10.67 29.55 -12.40
N VAL A 877 10.62 30.55 -13.31
CA VAL A 877 9.65 30.59 -14.41
C VAL A 877 9.83 29.40 -15.36
N LEU A 878 11.08 29.08 -15.72
CA LEU A 878 11.39 27.96 -16.60
C LEU A 878 11.00 26.62 -15.97
N PHE A 879 11.24 26.48 -14.66
CA PHE A 879 10.85 25.29 -13.90
C PHE A 879 9.33 25.08 -13.90
N TRP A 880 8.55 26.13 -13.58
CA TRP A 880 7.09 26.04 -13.53
C TRP A 880 6.46 25.87 -14.91
N LEU A 881 6.99 26.55 -15.93
CA LEU A 881 6.51 26.41 -17.31
C LEU A 881 6.76 24.99 -17.84
N SER A 882 7.96 24.46 -17.66
CA SER A 882 8.29 23.08 -18.04
C SER A 882 7.38 22.08 -17.32
N SER A 883 7.12 22.32 -16.04
CA SER A 883 6.22 21.49 -15.25
C SER A 883 4.78 21.54 -15.77
N PHE A 884 4.23 22.74 -15.98
CA PHE A 884 2.88 22.93 -16.51
C PHE A 884 2.67 22.30 -17.89
N LEU A 885 3.65 22.48 -18.81
CA LEU A 885 3.59 21.89 -20.15
C LEU A 885 3.60 20.36 -20.12
N PHE A 886 4.44 19.75 -19.27
CA PHE A 886 4.46 18.30 -19.12
C PHE A 886 3.12 17.77 -18.61
N ASP A 887 2.54 18.39 -17.59
CA ASP A 887 1.26 17.97 -17.03
C ASP A 887 0.10 18.17 -18.03
N PHE A 888 0.14 19.22 -18.84
CA PHE A 888 -0.83 19.44 -19.92
C PHE A 888 -0.76 18.34 -20.98
N LEU A 889 0.44 17.99 -21.45
CA LEU A 889 0.61 16.93 -22.44
C LEU A 889 0.15 15.58 -21.89
N PHE A 890 0.52 15.26 -20.65
CA PHE A 890 0.11 14.04 -19.99
C PHE A 890 -1.42 13.96 -19.82
N TYR A 891 -2.04 15.05 -19.35
CA TYR A 891 -3.49 15.17 -19.22
C TYR A 891 -4.22 15.06 -20.57
N ALA A 892 -3.69 15.67 -21.62
CA ALA A 892 -4.28 15.63 -22.96
C ALA A 892 -4.32 14.20 -23.52
N ILE A 893 -3.26 13.40 -23.30
CA ILE A 893 -3.23 11.98 -23.70
C ILE A 893 -4.35 11.18 -23.01
N ILE A 894 -4.57 11.42 -21.71
CA ILE A 894 -5.62 10.72 -20.95
C ILE A 894 -7.02 11.15 -21.41
N CYS A 895 -7.23 12.46 -21.63
CA CYS A 895 -8.49 12.96 -22.17
C CYS A 895 -8.79 12.39 -23.57
N ALA A 896 -7.77 12.20 -24.42
CA ALA A 896 -7.94 11.53 -25.71
C ALA A 896 -8.41 10.07 -25.54
N CYS A 897 -7.88 9.34 -24.53
CA CYS A 897 -8.34 7.99 -24.20
C CYS A 897 -9.81 7.99 -23.71
N PHE A 898 -10.22 8.96 -22.90
CA PHE A 898 -11.61 9.09 -22.45
C PHE A 898 -12.57 9.39 -23.61
N LEU A 899 -12.16 10.25 -24.55
CA LEU A 899 -12.94 10.53 -25.75
C LEU A 899 -13.08 9.29 -26.64
N ALA A 900 -12.03 8.47 -26.77
CA ALA A 900 -12.11 7.20 -27.48
C ALA A 900 -13.15 6.26 -26.84
N VAL A 901 -13.22 6.18 -25.50
CA VAL A 901 -14.26 5.41 -24.79
C VAL A 901 -15.66 5.99 -25.08
N PHE A 902 -15.82 7.31 -25.11
CA PHE A 902 -17.12 7.93 -25.40
C PHE A 902 -17.59 7.60 -26.82
N ILE A 903 -16.67 7.57 -27.79
CA ILE A 903 -16.96 7.16 -29.17
C ILE A 903 -17.37 5.68 -29.24
N ILE A 904 -16.63 4.78 -28.58
CA ILE A 904 -16.92 3.33 -28.57
C ILE A 904 -18.28 3.04 -27.92
N CYS A 905 -18.59 3.71 -26.80
CA CYS A 905 -19.86 3.55 -26.10
C CYS A 905 -21.04 4.26 -26.80
N GLY A 906 -20.75 5.12 -27.79
CA GLY A 906 -21.77 5.92 -28.48
C GLY A 906 -22.38 7.02 -27.62
N TRP A 907 -21.65 7.53 -26.63
CA TRP A 907 -22.09 8.63 -25.77
C TRP A 907 -21.91 9.99 -26.45
N MET A 908 -22.89 10.89 -26.28
CA MET A 908 -22.84 12.29 -26.71
C MET A 908 -22.44 12.49 -28.19
N GLN A 909 -22.93 11.62 -29.08
CA GLN A 909 -22.70 11.73 -30.53
C GLN A 909 -23.23 13.08 -31.05
N GLY A 910 -22.38 13.86 -31.72
CA GLY A 910 -22.70 15.21 -32.20
C GLY A 910 -22.36 16.35 -31.24
N TYR A 911 -22.02 16.07 -29.97
CA TYR A 911 -21.73 17.08 -28.94
C TYR A 911 -20.30 16.98 -28.35
N LEU A 912 -19.45 16.11 -28.91
CA LEU A 912 -18.08 15.86 -28.43
C LEU A 912 -17.20 17.12 -28.39
N GLY A 913 -17.43 18.10 -29.27
CA GLY A 913 -16.71 19.38 -29.25
C GLY A 913 -16.86 20.15 -27.94
N PHE A 914 -18.05 20.10 -27.33
CA PHE A 914 -18.30 20.72 -26.02
C PHE A 914 -17.56 19.98 -24.90
N VAL A 915 -17.46 18.66 -24.98
CA VAL A 915 -16.73 17.83 -24.00
C VAL A 915 -15.23 18.14 -24.04
N ILE A 916 -14.65 18.33 -25.23
CA ILE A 916 -13.24 18.72 -25.40
C ILE A 916 -12.99 20.09 -24.75
N LEU A 917 -13.87 21.06 -25.00
CA LEU A 917 -13.78 22.40 -24.40
C LEU A 917 -13.84 22.33 -22.87
N LEU A 918 -14.74 21.51 -22.33
CA LEU A 918 -14.88 21.28 -20.89
C LEU A 918 -13.61 20.67 -20.28
N PHE A 919 -12.98 19.69 -20.94
CA PHE A 919 -11.72 19.11 -20.46
C PHE A 919 -10.57 20.11 -20.46
N ALA A 920 -10.48 20.99 -21.46
CA ALA A 920 -9.45 22.03 -21.51
C ALA A 920 -9.62 23.08 -20.39
N LEU A 921 -10.85 23.55 -20.16
CA LEU A 921 -11.17 24.51 -19.09
C LEU A 921 -11.01 23.88 -17.69
N TYR A 922 -11.28 22.59 -17.55
CA TYR A 922 -11.04 21.88 -16.30
C TYR A 922 -9.54 21.86 -15.94
N PHE A 923 -8.66 21.59 -16.90
CA PHE A 923 -7.22 21.64 -16.67
C PHE A 923 -6.75 23.03 -16.22
N TRP A 924 -7.19 24.07 -16.92
CA TRP A 924 -6.86 25.47 -16.59
C TRP A 924 -7.36 25.88 -15.19
N SER A 925 -8.51 25.37 -14.77
CA SER A 925 -9.09 25.71 -13.45
C SER A 925 -8.49 24.91 -12.29
N CYS A 926 -8.16 23.64 -12.47
CA CYS A 926 -7.70 22.77 -11.38
C CYS A 926 -6.18 22.77 -11.17
N VAL A 927 -5.38 22.75 -12.23
CA VAL A 927 -3.91 22.55 -12.08
C VAL A 927 -3.20 23.70 -11.37
N PRO A 928 -3.47 24.99 -11.69
CA PRO A 928 -2.87 26.10 -10.93
C PRO A 928 -3.25 26.06 -9.44
N PHE A 929 -4.47 25.63 -9.11
CA PHE A 929 -4.90 25.43 -7.74
C PHE A 929 -4.10 24.31 -7.05
N ILE A 930 -3.90 23.17 -7.71
CA ILE A 930 -3.08 22.06 -7.19
C ILE A 930 -1.64 22.52 -6.92
N TYR A 931 -1.08 23.35 -7.80
CA TYR A 931 0.27 23.90 -7.63
C TYR A 931 0.34 24.84 -6.43
N ALA A 932 -0.67 25.69 -6.23
CA ALA A 932 -0.78 26.55 -5.04
C ALA A 932 -0.85 25.70 -3.75
N VAL A 933 -1.67 24.65 -3.75
CA VAL A 933 -1.84 23.75 -2.61
C VAL A 933 -0.57 22.95 -2.31
N SER A 934 0.25 22.64 -3.32
CA SER A 934 1.53 21.91 -3.12
C SER A 934 2.43 22.59 -2.07
N PHE A 935 2.38 23.92 -1.97
CA PHE A 935 3.18 24.66 -1.00
C PHE A 935 2.78 24.43 0.46
N MET A 936 1.59 23.86 0.72
CA MET A 936 1.06 23.68 2.08
C MET A 936 1.45 22.34 2.73
N PHE A 937 2.03 21.40 1.97
CA PHE A 937 2.23 20.02 2.46
C PHE A 937 3.68 19.55 2.54
N SER A 938 4.15 19.19 3.73
CA SER A 938 5.50 18.58 3.90
C SER A 938 5.58 17.10 3.51
N SER A 939 4.47 16.48 3.10
CA SER A 939 4.42 15.06 2.71
C SER A 939 3.66 14.88 1.38
N PRO A 940 4.27 14.28 0.34
CA PRO A 940 3.65 14.12 -0.98
C PRO A 940 2.35 13.31 -0.94
N SER A 941 2.33 12.21 -0.20
CA SER A 941 1.17 11.32 -0.12
C SER A 941 -0.01 11.98 0.59
N LYS A 942 0.25 12.77 1.64
CA LYS A 942 -0.81 13.51 2.36
C LYS A 942 -1.47 14.55 1.46
N ALA A 943 -0.66 15.26 0.67
CA ALA A 943 -1.14 16.26 -0.29
C ALA A 943 -2.09 15.64 -1.32
N ASN A 944 -1.67 14.51 -1.92
CA ASN A 944 -2.47 13.82 -2.93
C ASN A 944 -3.80 13.32 -2.35
N VAL A 945 -3.79 12.69 -1.18
CA VAL A 945 -5.02 12.17 -0.56
C VAL A 945 -6.00 13.30 -0.22
N LEU A 946 -5.52 14.43 0.30
CA LEU A 946 -6.40 15.55 0.61
C LEU A 946 -7.02 16.18 -0.65
N LEU A 947 -6.24 16.31 -1.72
CA LEU A 947 -6.75 16.82 -3.00
C LEU A 947 -7.78 15.89 -3.62
N ILE A 948 -7.54 14.56 -3.58
CA ILE A 948 -8.52 13.56 -3.99
C ILE A 948 -9.79 13.68 -3.12
N LEU A 949 -9.65 13.81 -1.80
CA LEU A 949 -10.79 13.97 -0.90
C LEU A 949 -11.59 15.25 -1.20
N TRP A 950 -10.90 16.37 -1.42
CA TRP A 950 -11.53 17.63 -1.81
C TRP A 950 -12.34 17.49 -3.11
N GLN A 951 -11.78 16.82 -4.11
CA GLN A 951 -12.46 16.58 -5.37
C GLN A 951 -13.58 15.52 -5.25
N LEU A 952 -13.44 14.54 -4.36
CA LEU A 952 -14.48 13.56 -4.04
C LEU A 952 -15.68 14.22 -3.36
N VAL A 953 -15.45 15.13 -2.41
CA VAL A 953 -16.51 15.93 -1.77
C VAL A 953 -17.26 16.74 -2.82
N ALA A 954 -16.57 17.30 -3.81
CA ALA A 954 -17.21 17.99 -4.92
C ALA A 954 -18.08 17.05 -5.78
N ALA A 955 -17.59 15.84 -6.08
CA ALA A 955 -18.35 14.82 -6.82
C ALA A 955 -19.58 14.34 -6.03
N PHE A 956 -19.45 14.17 -4.72
CA PHE A 956 -20.55 13.80 -3.82
C PHE A 956 -21.58 14.93 -3.71
N ALA A 957 -21.13 16.18 -3.58
CA ALA A 957 -22.01 17.35 -3.60
C ALA A 957 -22.81 17.43 -4.92
N ALA A 958 -22.18 17.10 -6.05
CA ALA A 958 -22.87 16.97 -7.34
C ALA A 958 -23.95 15.88 -7.30
N MET A 959 -23.62 14.67 -6.81
CA MET A 959 -24.60 13.59 -6.67
C MET A 959 -25.76 13.94 -5.73
N MET A 960 -25.47 14.54 -4.58
CA MET A 960 -26.49 14.96 -3.62
C MET A 960 -27.41 16.03 -4.19
N PHE A 961 -26.86 16.99 -4.93
CA PHE A 961 -27.67 18.01 -5.60
C PHE A 961 -28.67 17.37 -6.58
N ILE A 962 -28.21 16.40 -7.39
CA ILE A 962 -29.07 15.66 -8.33
C ILE A 962 -30.13 14.86 -7.58
N PHE A 963 -29.74 14.14 -6.53
CA PHE A 963 -30.66 13.33 -5.73
C PHE A 963 -31.74 14.18 -5.07
N ILE A 964 -31.37 15.33 -4.50
CA ILE A 964 -32.30 16.30 -3.92
C ILE A 964 -33.24 16.86 -4.99
N PHE A 965 -32.75 17.15 -6.19
CA PHE A 965 -33.56 17.67 -7.29
C PHE A 965 -34.52 16.62 -7.90
N VAL A 966 -34.06 15.37 -8.03
CA VAL A 966 -34.85 14.27 -8.62
C VAL A 966 -35.85 13.68 -7.63
N LEU A 967 -35.51 13.60 -6.35
CA LEU A 967 -36.36 12.99 -5.32
C LEU A 967 -37.19 14.02 -4.54
N GLY A 968 -36.78 15.30 -4.53
CA GLY A 968 -37.43 16.35 -3.76
C GLY A 968 -38.28 17.27 -4.62
N GLU A 969 -39.59 17.06 -4.62
CA GLU A 969 -40.57 18.15 -4.85
C GLU A 969 -40.59 19.16 -3.69
N ILE A 970 -39.66 19.04 -2.72
CA ILE A 970 -39.72 19.66 -1.39
C ILE A 970 -38.98 21.03 -1.35
N LEU A 971 -37.97 21.28 -2.19
CA LEU A 971 -37.24 22.56 -2.17
C LEU A 971 -37.80 23.58 -3.15
N GLN A 972 -37.94 24.84 -2.69
CA GLN A 972 -38.26 25.97 -3.56
C GLN A 972 -37.18 26.12 -4.66
N PRO A 973 -37.58 26.38 -5.92
CA PRO A 973 -36.66 26.44 -7.08
C PRO A 973 -35.61 27.54 -6.95
N THR A 974 -35.91 28.63 -6.24
CA THR A 974 -34.99 29.74 -5.95
C THR A 974 -33.82 29.32 -5.05
N ILE A 975 -34.08 28.53 -4.00
CA ILE A 975 -33.06 28.06 -3.07
C ILE A 975 -32.11 27.08 -3.77
N SER A 976 -32.67 26.19 -4.59
CA SER A 976 -31.89 25.25 -5.41
C SER A 976 -30.92 25.99 -6.35
N GLU A 977 -31.38 27.07 -6.98
CA GLU A 977 -30.56 27.85 -7.91
C GLU A 977 -29.42 28.63 -7.22
N ILE A 978 -29.65 29.11 -6.01
CA ILE A 978 -28.62 29.76 -5.18
C ILE A 978 -27.55 28.74 -4.78
N ILE A 979 -27.96 27.57 -4.28
CA ILE A 979 -27.05 26.48 -3.90
C ILE A 979 -26.22 26.03 -5.11
N ARG A 980 -26.87 25.84 -6.28
CA ARG A 980 -26.20 25.51 -7.54
C ARG A 980 -25.13 26.54 -7.90
N SER A 981 -25.47 27.82 -7.86
CA SER A 981 -24.54 28.92 -8.20
C SER A 981 -23.35 29.00 -7.25
N LEU A 982 -23.58 28.76 -5.95
CA LEU A 982 -22.53 28.75 -4.94
C LEU A 982 -21.57 27.57 -5.15
N LEU A 983 -22.10 26.38 -5.42
CA LEU A 983 -21.29 25.19 -5.70
C LEU A 983 -20.48 25.33 -7.00
N LEU A 984 -21.06 25.96 -8.05
CA LEU A 984 -20.36 26.26 -9.30
C LEU A 984 -19.17 27.20 -9.11
N CYS A 985 -19.31 28.20 -8.24
CA CYS A 985 -18.27 29.18 -7.95
C CYS A 985 -17.10 28.56 -7.17
N LEU A 986 -17.41 27.67 -6.20
CA LEU A 986 -16.43 27.18 -5.23
C LEU A 986 -15.71 25.91 -5.71
N LEU A 987 -16.33 25.11 -6.58
CA LEU A 987 -15.88 23.77 -6.95
C LEU A 987 -15.87 23.57 -8.48
N PRO A 988 -14.71 23.68 -9.16
CA PRO A 988 -14.61 23.45 -10.61
C PRO A 988 -15.02 22.04 -11.01
N SER A 989 -14.72 21.06 -10.17
CA SER A 989 -15.14 19.67 -10.32
C SER A 989 -16.67 19.52 -10.36
N PHE A 990 -17.41 20.29 -9.55
CA PHE A 990 -18.86 20.30 -9.60
C PHE A 990 -19.37 20.92 -10.92
N ALA A 991 -18.76 22.02 -11.37
CA ALA A 991 -19.10 22.67 -12.63
C ALA A 991 -18.92 21.75 -13.84
N LEU A 992 -17.84 20.97 -13.87
CA LEU A 992 -17.63 19.96 -14.92
C LEU A 992 -18.70 18.86 -14.89
N GLY A 993 -18.99 18.30 -13.72
CA GLY A 993 -19.98 17.23 -13.58
C GLY A 993 -21.37 17.68 -14.01
N ASN A 994 -21.78 18.88 -13.57
CA ASN A 994 -23.04 19.50 -13.95
C ASN A 994 -23.11 19.77 -15.47
N ALA A 995 -22.02 20.30 -16.06
CA ALA A 995 -21.94 20.57 -17.50
C ALA A 995 -22.07 19.30 -18.35
N VAL A 996 -21.35 18.24 -17.99
CA VAL A 996 -21.38 16.96 -18.72
C VAL A 996 -22.77 16.33 -18.64
N MET A 997 -23.44 16.44 -17.50
CA MET A 997 -24.83 16.00 -17.37
C MET A 997 -25.77 16.78 -18.27
N THR A 998 -25.67 18.11 -18.30
CA THR A 998 -26.51 18.94 -19.18
C THR A 998 -26.29 18.58 -20.66
N VAL A 999 -25.04 18.32 -21.06
CA VAL A 999 -24.75 17.85 -22.43
C VAL A 999 -25.32 16.44 -22.66
N GLY A 1000 -25.24 15.56 -21.67
CA GLY A 1000 -25.81 14.21 -21.73
C GLY A 1000 -27.33 14.21 -21.88
N THR A 1001 -28.05 15.02 -21.12
CA THR A 1001 -29.52 15.13 -21.21
C THR A 1001 -29.96 15.69 -22.55
N VAL A 1002 -29.31 16.76 -23.03
CA VAL A 1002 -29.59 17.35 -24.35
C VAL A 1002 -29.29 16.36 -25.48
N SER A 1003 -28.21 15.58 -25.35
CA SER A 1003 -27.87 14.53 -26.30
C SER A 1003 -28.88 13.38 -26.29
N ALA A 1004 -29.42 12.99 -25.13
CA ALA A 1004 -30.44 11.97 -25.01
C ALA A 1004 -31.78 12.43 -25.63
N GLU A 1005 -32.11 13.71 -25.48
CA GLU A 1005 -33.28 14.36 -26.08
C GLU A 1005 -33.12 14.63 -27.58
N LYS A 1006 -31.89 14.52 -28.14
CA LYS A 1006 -31.53 14.85 -29.53
C LYS A 1006 -31.88 16.30 -29.92
N SER A 1007 -31.80 17.23 -28.97
CA SER A 1007 -32.11 18.65 -29.15
C SER A 1007 -30.97 19.40 -29.87
N PRO A 1008 -31.21 20.45 -30.68
CA PRO A 1008 -30.16 21.09 -31.47
C PRO A 1008 -29.01 21.67 -30.61
N PRO A 1009 -27.74 21.59 -31.07
CA PRO A 1009 -26.56 21.98 -30.28
C PRO A 1009 -26.48 23.47 -29.94
N SER A 1010 -27.26 24.33 -30.61
CA SER A 1010 -27.33 25.76 -30.30
C SER A 1010 -27.88 26.04 -28.89
N VAL A 1011 -28.78 25.20 -28.38
CA VAL A 1011 -29.43 25.35 -27.06
C VAL A 1011 -28.41 25.26 -25.92
N LEU A 1012 -27.29 24.56 -26.12
CA LEU A 1012 -26.25 24.43 -25.10
C LEU A 1012 -25.59 25.77 -24.77
N TRP A 1013 -25.49 26.71 -25.72
CA TRP A 1013 -24.86 28.01 -25.49
C TRP A 1013 -25.68 28.97 -24.61
N GLU A 1014 -26.93 28.62 -24.30
CA GLU A 1014 -27.74 29.42 -23.40
C GLU A 1014 -27.11 29.54 -22.01
N TRP A 1015 -27.30 30.71 -21.40
CA TRP A 1015 -26.74 31.02 -20.08
C TRP A 1015 -27.16 30.00 -19.02
N ASN A 1016 -28.44 29.64 -18.98
CA ASN A 1016 -28.98 28.73 -17.96
C ASN A 1016 -28.58 27.26 -18.15
N MET A 1017 -28.02 26.90 -19.32
CA MET A 1017 -27.54 25.57 -19.68
C MET A 1017 -26.02 25.47 -19.47
N LEU A 1018 -25.22 25.48 -20.54
CA LEU A 1018 -23.77 25.30 -20.45
C LEU A 1018 -23.01 26.61 -20.18
N GLY A 1019 -23.55 27.76 -20.62
CA GLY A 1019 -22.85 29.05 -20.56
C GLY A 1019 -22.43 29.45 -19.14
N LYS A 1020 -23.32 29.24 -18.16
CA LYS A 1020 -23.02 29.49 -16.74
C LYS A 1020 -21.88 28.59 -16.23
N ASN A 1021 -21.86 27.31 -16.58
CA ASN A 1021 -20.80 26.40 -16.14
C ASN A 1021 -19.42 26.82 -16.69
N LEU A 1022 -19.34 27.15 -17.99
CA LEU A 1022 -18.09 27.55 -18.65
C LEU A 1022 -17.51 28.84 -18.06
N THR A 1023 -18.36 29.83 -17.80
CA THR A 1023 -17.92 31.13 -17.26
C THR A 1023 -17.39 31.03 -15.84
N PHE A 1024 -18.07 30.29 -14.95
CA PHE A 1024 -17.57 30.07 -13.59
C PHE A 1024 -16.26 29.28 -13.55
N MET A 1025 -16.08 28.28 -14.43
CA MET A 1025 -14.80 27.56 -14.54
C MET A 1025 -13.65 28.49 -14.99
N LEU A 1026 -13.92 29.40 -15.92
CA LEU A 1026 -12.93 30.38 -16.38
C LEU A 1026 -12.54 31.35 -15.26
N ILE A 1027 -13.53 31.91 -14.54
CA ILE A 1027 -13.29 32.80 -13.40
C ILE A 1027 -12.43 32.09 -12.33
N PHE A 1028 -12.76 30.84 -12.00
CA PHE A 1028 -11.96 30.07 -11.05
C PHE A 1028 -10.53 29.80 -11.56
N GLY A 1029 -10.35 29.54 -12.86
CA GLY A 1029 -9.01 29.42 -13.46
C GLY A 1029 -8.16 30.67 -13.33
N CYS A 1030 -8.74 31.85 -13.54
CA CYS A 1030 -8.05 33.11 -13.29
C CYS A 1030 -7.70 33.28 -11.81
N PHE A 1031 -8.65 32.98 -10.91
CA PHE A 1031 -8.43 33.05 -9.46
C PHE A 1031 -7.31 32.10 -8.99
N SER A 1032 -7.34 30.85 -9.43
CA SER A 1032 -6.35 29.84 -9.04
C SER A 1032 -4.94 30.16 -9.57
N SER A 1033 -4.84 30.72 -10.77
CA SER A 1033 -3.58 31.19 -11.35
C SER A 1033 -3.01 32.38 -10.55
N LEU A 1034 -3.86 33.33 -10.16
CA LEU A 1034 -3.47 34.45 -9.29
C LEU A 1034 -2.98 33.93 -7.92
N LEU A 1035 -3.72 32.99 -7.32
CA LEU A 1035 -3.37 32.37 -6.05
C LEU A 1035 -1.99 31.70 -6.12
N PHE A 1036 -1.72 30.95 -7.19
CA PHE A 1036 -0.42 30.32 -7.42
C PHE A 1036 0.72 31.36 -7.51
N LEU A 1037 0.52 32.45 -8.26
CA LEU A 1037 1.50 33.53 -8.34
C LEU A 1037 1.76 34.18 -6.98
N MET A 1038 0.72 34.38 -6.15
CA MET A 1038 0.88 34.92 -4.81
C MET A 1038 1.75 34.01 -3.91
N PHE A 1039 1.60 32.70 -3.99
CA PHE A 1039 2.41 31.74 -3.19
C PHE A 1039 3.88 31.64 -3.62
N GLN A 1040 4.24 32.18 -4.79
CA GLN A 1040 5.65 32.30 -5.17
C GLN A 1040 6.40 33.30 -4.28
N PHE A 1041 5.73 34.33 -3.77
CA PHE A 1041 6.33 35.29 -2.86
C PHE A 1041 6.53 34.69 -1.46
N LYS A 1042 7.77 34.70 -0.97
CA LYS A 1042 8.13 34.16 0.36
C LYS A 1042 7.31 34.76 1.50
N ILE A 1043 6.99 36.06 1.43
CA ILE A 1043 6.22 36.79 2.45
C ILE A 1043 4.80 36.23 2.60
N VAL A 1044 4.14 35.97 1.47
CA VAL A 1044 2.77 35.42 1.45
C VAL A 1044 2.78 34.01 2.02
N ARG A 1045 3.75 33.18 1.61
CA ARG A 1045 3.90 31.81 2.12
C ARG A 1045 4.10 31.79 3.63
N TYR A 1046 4.96 32.65 4.16
CA TYR A 1046 5.25 32.73 5.60
C TYR A 1046 4.00 33.10 6.41
N ARG A 1047 3.29 34.18 6.01
CA ARG A 1047 2.07 34.61 6.70
C ARG A 1047 0.95 33.59 6.61
N TRP A 1048 0.83 32.90 5.48
CA TRP A 1048 -0.17 31.86 5.29
C TRP A 1048 0.14 30.60 6.09
N PHE A 1049 1.41 30.20 6.17
CA PHE A 1049 1.85 29.05 6.96
C PHE A 1049 1.55 29.26 8.46
N GLN A 1050 1.78 30.47 8.98
CA GLN A 1050 1.38 30.83 10.35
C GLN A 1050 -0.14 30.68 10.58
N LEU A 1051 -0.98 31.11 9.63
CA LEU A 1051 -2.44 30.95 9.72
C LEU A 1051 -2.91 29.49 9.65
N TRP A 1052 -2.18 28.64 8.93
CA TRP A 1052 -2.49 27.22 8.81
C TRP A 1052 -2.10 26.44 10.07
N ASP A 1053 -0.91 26.68 10.61
CA ASP A 1053 -0.43 26.02 11.84
C ASP A 1053 -1.14 26.51 13.11
N LEU A 1054 -1.66 27.74 13.13
CA LEU A 1054 -2.52 28.24 14.22
C LEU A 1054 -3.77 27.37 14.45
N ARG A 1055 -4.21 26.57 13.46
CA ARG A 1055 -5.32 25.60 13.60
C ARG A 1055 -4.89 24.20 14.04
N TYR A 1056 -3.59 23.87 13.98
CA TYR A 1056 -3.01 22.61 14.46
C TYR A 1056 -2.12 22.85 15.68
N GLY A 1057 -2.75 23.14 16.83
CA GLY A 1057 -2.11 22.99 18.14
C GLY A 1057 -1.45 24.26 18.69
N ARG A 1058 -2.24 25.06 19.41
CA ARG A 1058 -1.80 26.20 20.22
C ARG A 1058 -1.05 25.79 21.51
N ARG A 1059 -0.24 24.72 21.51
CA ARG A 1059 0.45 24.28 22.74
C ARG A 1059 1.92 23.86 22.64
N ASN A 1060 2.45 23.57 21.46
CA ASN A 1060 3.87 23.25 21.31
C ASN A 1060 4.45 24.15 20.24
N TYR A 1061 5.21 25.18 20.62
CA TYR A 1061 6.36 25.75 19.90
C TYR A 1061 6.75 27.07 20.57
N GLY A 1062 7.68 26.99 21.52
CA GLY A 1062 8.54 28.13 21.81
C GLY A 1062 9.45 28.35 20.60
N ARG A 1063 9.35 29.56 20.01
CA ARG A 1063 10.26 30.17 19.02
C ARG A 1063 10.95 29.17 18.07
N VAL A 1064 10.39 29.02 16.87
CA VAL A 1064 11.13 28.55 15.70
C VAL A 1064 12.13 29.64 15.32
N ALA A 1065 13.33 29.55 15.87
CA ALA A 1065 14.52 30.22 15.34
C ALA A 1065 15.28 29.17 14.53
N ASN A 1066 15.57 29.52 13.27
CA ASN A 1066 16.54 28.90 12.35
C ASN A 1066 16.74 27.38 12.50
N ASP A 1067 16.06 26.63 11.63
CA ASP A 1067 16.17 25.17 11.40
C ASP A 1067 17.57 24.68 10.93
N ASP A 1068 18.64 25.43 11.16
CA ASP A 1068 20.01 25.04 10.80
C ASP A 1068 20.95 24.91 12.03
N GLU A 1069 20.47 25.12 13.26
CA GLU A 1069 21.26 24.79 14.47
C GLU A 1069 20.47 23.90 15.44
N ASP A 1070 21.06 22.73 15.74
CA ASP A 1070 20.59 21.81 16.77
C ASP A 1070 20.38 22.59 18.07
N ARG A 1071 19.18 22.54 18.67
CA ARG A 1071 18.86 23.33 19.87
C ARG A 1071 19.81 23.02 21.03
N ALA A 1072 20.23 21.75 21.14
CA ALA A 1072 21.26 21.30 22.08
C ALA A 1072 22.64 21.92 21.79
N VAL A 1073 23.03 22.07 20.51
CA VAL A 1073 24.28 22.71 20.10
C VAL A 1073 24.24 24.23 20.36
N SER A 1074 23.07 24.85 20.24
CA SER A 1074 22.88 26.27 20.59
C SER A 1074 22.96 26.52 22.10
N GLU A 1075 22.40 25.61 22.90
CA GLU A 1075 22.45 25.66 24.37
C GLU A 1075 23.86 25.34 24.89
N GLU A 1076 24.55 24.39 24.27
CA GLU A 1076 25.95 24.05 24.57
C GLU A 1076 26.92 25.16 24.14
N ARG A 1077 26.70 25.83 23.00
CA ARG A 1077 27.47 27.03 22.63
C ARG A 1077 27.23 28.17 23.60
N MET A 1078 25.99 28.36 24.06
CA MET A 1078 25.67 29.38 25.07
C MET A 1078 26.30 29.04 26.42
N SER A 1079 26.36 27.76 26.82
CA SER A 1079 27.06 27.35 28.04
C SER A 1079 28.58 27.50 27.90
N VAL A 1080 29.14 27.16 26.74
CA VAL A 1080 30.57 27.32 26.42
C VAL A 1080 30.95 28.81 26.36
N GLN A 1081 30.09 29.67 25.82
CA GLN A 1081 30.26 31.13 25.83
C GLN A 1081 30.14 31.72 27.24
N GLN A 1082 29.31 31.15 28.11
CA GLN A 1082 29.20 31.58 29.51
C GLN A 1082 30.37 31.07 30.38
N SER A 1083 31.00 29.95 30.01
CA SER A 1083 32.16 29.39 30.71
C SER A 1083 33.52 29.83 30.15
N GLY A 1084 33.54 30.66 29.11
CA GLY A 1084 34.71 30.93 28.29
C GLY A 1084 35.15 32.39 28.26
N ASP A 1085 35.26 33.04 29.42
CA ASP A 1085 36.12 34.22 29.59
C ASP A 1085 37.40 33.75 30.30
N ASP A 1086 38.49 33.56 29.53
CA ASP A 1086 39.85 33.97 29.91
C ASP A 1086 41.02 33.49 28.99
N LEU A 1087 40.80 32.72 27.93
CA LEU A 1087 41.92 32.29 27.05
C LEU A 1087 41.59 32.33 25.55
N ALA A 1088 41.42 33.53 25.00
CA ALA A 1088 41.50 33.76 23.56
C ALA A 1088 42.92 34.22 23.19
N LEU A 1089 43.73 33.27 22.70
CA LEU A 1089 44.96 33.55 21.97
C LEU A 1089 44.59 34.11 20.60
N GLU A 1090 44.90 35.39 20.39
CA GLU A 1090 44.98 36.02 19.08
C GLU A 1090 46.04 35.32 18.21
N VAL A 1091 45.65 34.86 17.02
CA VAL A 1091 46.57 34.76 15.89
C VAL A 1091 45.85 35.28 14.65
N LYS A 1092 46.41 36.35 14.09
CA LYS A 1092 46.12 36.92 12.76
C LYS A 1092 46.59 36.02 11.64
#